data_AF-A0A9Q8SIK4-F1
#
_entry.id   AF-A0A9Q8SIK4-F1
#
_cell.length_a   1.000
_cell.length_b   1.000
_cell.length_c   1.000
_cell.angle_alpha   90.00
_cell.angle_beta   90.00
_cell.angle_gamma   90.00
#
_symmetry.space_group_name_H-M   'P 1'
#
loop_
_entity.id
_entity.type
_entity.pdbx_description
1 polymer ?
#
loop_
_entity_poly.entity_id
_entity_poly.type
_entity_poly.pdbx_seq_one_letter_code
_entity_poly.pdbx_strand_id
1 'polypeptide(L)'
;MGPDVRFAGAPGIVFLDRRKILVESNRLVPVCGCGTEEGGPFGAATFGAPNANLELEGTTFFSHLRLPTNEGCENWKGQTNIDIDHDHTRSYTLPTPLYLAHTLQLPYSELPVTPSSPDDSRSSKQPHQTIEQMKPFRFVAHQSPSIRSTASFCAVRPAAFFHSHQRYPPPSSHYSNPYSSSHQRTLTTTRHLSRAQVLVPSKKNKPSSAAAGSSSKMTTTATTLKGQPLDRQTLDAMLRRRLFFTPAFEIYGGVAGLFDYGPPGCALQANIVETWRKHFILEEDMLEIDTTVLTPHEVLKTSGHVDKFADWMCKDPKNGDILRADHFVEDVLEARLKGDKEARGQKVEEEDDPKKKKKRKTKAEAVKLEDAVVQEYEEILAKIDNYNGEELGELIKKYDLRNPNTGLQPSPPVAFNLMFQTAIGPSSNLPGYLRPETAQGQFLNFAKLLDFNMQQMPFASASIGKSYRNEISPRAGLLRVREFLMAEIEHFVDPEGGKKHVRFPEVNTVELTLLDRHTQLAGKTEVKKMTIGDAVSNKVVDNETLGYFLARIHLFLQKIGVDMTKVRFRQHMENEMAHYAADCWDAELLTSSGWIECVGCADRSAYDLSVHAKKTGAPLVVRERLDEPLVFEEWQVEIDKKKFGPQFKKDGKTVEAALEGTTQEQREKLAKQLTDNGELELEVAGVGSGTVKVSKDLVKIEFRKRVENTREFTPNVIEPSFGIGRILYSLIEHVYWNRATEDGAGDEARGVLSFPPTVAPTKVLIVPLSANKQFQPFVSKISQKLRKYGISARVDSSSATIGKRYSRNDELGTPLGITIDFQTVQDSTITLRDRDSTKQVRADEDTIIAAIQSLVTGAKEWKDVAAELPTFESQEVDVTVR
;
A
#
# COMPACT_ATOMS: atom_id res chain seq x y z
N MET A 1 -75.80 22.72 -42.64
CA MET A 1 -76.63 21.63 -42.07
C MET A 1 -76.21 21.44 -40.60
N GLY A 2 -76.99 20.72 -39.79
CA GLY A 2 -76.86 20.74 -38.31
C GLY A 2 -75.69 19.93 -37.71
N PRO A 3 -75.38 20.08 -36.40
CA PRO A 3 -73.99 19.97 -35.91
C PRO A 3 -73.75 19.26 -34.54
N ASP A 4 -72.50 19.31 -34.06
CA ASP A 4 -72.03 19.41 -32.64
C ASP A 4 -72.22 18.24 -31.64
N VAL A 5 -71.45 18.07 -30.52
CA VAL A 5 -70.08 18.45 -30.05
C VAL A 5 -69.91 17.90 -28.59
N ARG A 6 -68.71 17.90 -27.93
CA ARG A 6 -68.42 18.52 -26.57
C ARG A 6 -66.99 18.26 -26.00
N PHE A 7 -66.75 18.70 -24.75
CA PHE A 7 -65.53 19.00 -23.98
C PHE A 7 -64.73 17.87 -23.26
N ALA A 8 -63.39 17.91 -23.41
CA ALA A 8 -62.33 18.37 -22.46
C ALA A 8 -62.34 18.06 -20.93
N GLY A 9 -61.12 17.90 -20.34
CA GLY A 9 -60.81 18.15 -18.91
C GLY A 9 -59.71 17.25 -18.28
N ALA A 10 -58.86 17.79 -17.39
CA ALA A 10 -57.85 17.04 -16.61
C ALA A 10 -57.51 17.67 -15.23
N PRO A 11 -57.32 16.84 -14.19
CA PRO A 11 -56.28 17.03 -13.14
C PRO A 11 -55.61 15.68 -12.76
N GLY A 12 -54.62 15.55 -11.85
CA GLY A 12 -54.00 16.49 -10.91
C GLY A 12 -54.35 16.18 -9.44
N ILE A 13 -53.43 15.57 -8.66
CA ILE A 13 -53.61 15.23 -7.23
C ILE A 13 -52.36 15.64 -6.42
N VAL A 14 -52.54 15.98 -5.14
CA VAL A 14 -51.59 16.71 -4.27
C VAL A 14 -51.33 15.97 -2.94
N PHE A 15 -50.17 16.24 -2.33
CA PHE A 15 -49.71 15.80 -1.00
C PHE A 15 -50.67 16.08 0.17
N LEU A 16 -50.49 15.33 1.28
CA LEU A 16 -50.70 15.84 2.64
C LEU A 16 -49.78 15.17 3.69
N ASP A 17 -49.30 15.95 4.67
CA ASP A 17 -48.35 15.57 5.75
C ASP A 17 -49.09 15.18 7.05
N ARG A 18 -48.58 14.18 7.79
CA ARG A 18 -48.74 14.08 9.26
C ARG A 18 -47.49 13.53 9.94
N ARG A 19 -47.06 14.20 11.02
CA ARG A 19 -45.90 13.87 11.86
C ARG A 19 -46.30 13.45 13.29
N LYS A 20 -45.29 12.95 14.04
CA LYS A 20 -45.12 12.83 15.52
C LYS A 20 -45.38 11.44 16.16
N ILE A 21 -44.35 10.80 16.76
CA ILE A 21 -43.98 10.72 18.23
C ILE A 21 -44.89 9.72 18.98
N LEU A 22 -44.51 8.83 19.92
CA LEU A 22 -43.43 8.67 20.96
C LEU A 22 -42.94 7.18 20.89
N VAL A 23 -41.68 6.73 21.06
CA VAL A 23 -40.69 6.76 22.18
C VAL A 23 -41.06 5.87 23.40
N GLU A 24 -40.04 5.21 23.97
CA GLU A 24 -39.99 4.26 25.14
C GLU A 24 -40.30 2.75 24.91
N SER A 25 -39.87 1.82 25.79
CA SER A 25 -38.52 1.59 26.36
C SER A 25 -38.37 0.16 26.98
N ASN A 26 -37.13 -0.31 27.10
CA ASN A 26 -36.62 -1.33 28.05
C ASN A 26 -37.02 -2.83 27.97
N ARG A 27 -36.13 -3.65 28.56
CA ARG A 27 -36.16 -5.11 28.69
C ARG A 27 -36.89 -5.55 29.97
N LEU A 28 -37.30 -6.82 30.06
CA LEU A 28 -36.77 -7.80 31.05
C LEU A 28 -37.43 -9.21 30.91
N VAL A 29 -36.58 -10.24 30.94
CA VAL A 29 -36.75 -11.65 31.44
C VAL A 29 -38.03 -12.45 31.10
N PRO A 30 -37.91 -13.69 30.55
CA PRO A 30 -39.03 -14.61 30.36
C PRO A 30 -39.43 -15.35 31.65
N VAL A 31 -40.70 -15.80 31.71
CA VAL A 31 -41.23 -16.67 32.77
C VAL A 31 -41.88 -17.90 32.13
N CYS A 32 -41.61 -19.09 32.66
CA CYS A 32 -42.22 -20.34 32.20
C CYS A 32 -43.66 -20.49 32.69
N GLY A 33 -44.53 -21.06 31.84
CA GLY A 33 -45.87 -21.51 32.20
C GLY A 33 -46.25 -22.72 31.35
N CYS A 34 -46.54 -23.86 31.99
CA CYS A 34 -46.74 -25.15 31.32
C CYS A 34 -48.22 -25.44 31.01
N GLY A 35 -48.49 -26.32 30.04
CA GLY A 35 -49.79 -26.96 29.87
C GLY A 35 -49.95 -27.79 28.59
N THR A 36 -49.89 -29.12 28.73
CA THR A 36 -50.76 -30.17 28.10
C THR A 36 -51.07 -30.13 26.57
N GLU A 37 -51.15 -31.23 25.82
CA GLU A 37 -51.33 -32.65 26.17
C GLU A 37 -50.98 -33.64 25.00
N GLU A 38 -51.16 -34.95 25.25
CA GLU A 38 -51.26 -36.11 24.33
C GLU A 38 -50.04 -36.64 23.51
N GLY A 39 -49.96 -37.99 23.41
CA GLY A 39 -49.50 -38.70 22.20
C GLY A 39 -48.10 -39.35 22.15
N GLY A 40 -47.97 -40.61 22.61
CA GLY A 40 -46.85 -41.51 22.24
C GLY A 40 -47.30 -42.64 21.29
N PRO A 41 -46.59 -43.80 21.16
CA PRO A 41 -45.32 -44.20 21.80
C PRO A 41 -44.32 -44.99 20.89
N PHE A 42 -43.10 -45.24 21.40
CA PHE A 42 -42.32 -46.52 21.41
C PHE A 42 -40.79 -46.30 21.43
N GLY A 43 -40.04 -47.06 22.27
CA GLY A 43 -38.56 -47.07 22.28
C GLY A 43 -37.93 -47.25 23.67
N ALA A 44 -37.82 -48.50 24.14
CA ALA A 44 -37.32 -48.86 25.49
C ALA A 44 -35.83 -48.48 25.72
N ALA A 45 -35.44 -47.90 26.88
CA ALA A 45 -34.94 -48.58 28.11
C ALA A 45 -33.39 -48.64 28.20
N THR A 46 -32.70 -48.63 29.37
CA THR A 46 -33.08 -48.55 30.81
C THR A 46 -31.86 -48.20 31.69
N PHE A 47 -32.04 -47.30 32.68
CA PHE A 47 -31.44 -47.26 34.04
C PHE A 47 -29.89 -47.32 34.25
N GLY A 48 -29.31 -46.79 35.34
CA GLY A 48 -29.91 -46.14 36.51
C GLY A 48 -28.88 -45.50 37.47
N ALA A 49 -29.38 -44.85 38.52
CA ALA A 49 -28.64 -44.13 39.58
C ALA A 49 -28.78 -44.93 40.93
N PRO A 50 -28.61 -44.41 42.19
CA PRO A 50 -28.31 -43.03 42.65
C PRO A 50 -27.45 -42.86 43.94
N ASN A 51 -27.39 -41.60 44.43
CA ASN A 51 -27.43 -41.15 45.84
C ASN A 51 -26.20 -41.17 46.81
N ALA A 52 -25.76 -39.95 47.16
CA ALA A 52 -26.04 -39.24 48.44
C ALA A 52 -24.98 -39.15 49.60
N ASN A 53 -24.72 -37.87 49.94
CA ASN A 53 -24.76 -37.22 51.27
C ASN A 53 -23.71 -37.44 52.40
N LEU A 54 -23.10 -36.28 52.75
CA LEU A 54 -23.00 -35.65 54.09
C LEU A 54 -21.85 -35.94 55.10
N GLU A 55 -21.61 -34.87 55.88
CA GLU A 55 -20.99 -34.72 57.22
C GLU A 55 -19.46 -34.80 57.45
N LEU A 56 -18.89 -33.59 57.61
CA LEU A 56 -18.15 -33.08 58.79
C LEU A 56 -17.41 -34.07 59.71
N GLU A 57 -16.09 -33.85 59.88
CA GLU A 57 -15.50 -33.27 61.11
C GLU A 57 -14.01 -32.91 60.86
N GLY A 58 -13.28 -32.41 61.86
CA GLY A 58 -11.85 -32.07 61.73
C GLY A 58 -11.10 -31.94 63.06
N THR A 59 -9.77 -31.95 63.02
CA THR A 59 -8.92 -31.69 64.21
C THR A 59 -7.49 -31.27 63.84
N THR A 60 -6.77 -30.67 64.79
CA THR A 60 -5.41 -30.11 64.67
C THR A 60 -4.33 -31.03 65.26
N PHE A 61 -3.07 -30.88 64.83
CA PHE A 61 -1.88 -31.26 65.63
C PHE A 61 -0.63 -30.42 65.26
N PHE A 62 0.51 -30.65 65.94
CA PHE A 62 1.52 -29.61 66.29
C PHE A 62 2.97 -29.91 65.86
N SER A 63 3.83 -28.86 65.86
CA SER A 63 5.31 -28.84 66.09
C SER A 63 6.25 -29.68 65.19
N HIS A 64 7.29 -29.14 64.54
CA HIS A 64 8.54 -28.57 65.09
C HIS A 64 9.28 -27.74 63.99
N LEU A 65 10.00 -26.62 64.20
CA LEU A 65 11.03 -26.19 65.18
C LEU A 65 12.48 -26.45 64.71
N ARG A 66 13.14 -25.41 64.12
CA ARG A 66 14.57 -25.03 64.33
C ARG A 66 14.95 -23.72 63.63
N LEU A 67 15.65 -22.86 64.36
CA LEU A 67 16.54 -21.80 63.87
C LEU A 67 17.99 -22.16 64.24
N PRO A 68 18.98 -21.51 63.63
CA PRO A 68 20.13 -20.98 64.38
C PRO A 68 20.25 -19.45 64.25
N THR A 69 21.03 -18.85 65.14
CA THR A 69 21.18 -17.38 65.34
C THR A 69 22.65 -16.95 65.27
N ASN A 70 22.92 -15.67 65.59
CA ASN A 70 24.25 -15.06 65.87
C ASN A 70 25.09 -14.66 64.62
N GLU A 71 25.89 -13.57 64.59
CA GLU A 71 26.05 -12.41 65.51
C GLU A 71 26.81 -11.24 64.79
N GLY A 72 26.91 -10.06 65.44
CA GLY A 72 27.70 -8.89 64.97
C GLY A 72 26.90 -7.89 64.13
N CYS A 73 26.38 -6.73 64.60
CA CYS A 73 26.64 -5.85 65.75
C CYS A 73 27.63 -4.69 65.50
N GLU A 74 27.22 -3.48 65.95
CA GLU A 74 27.96 -2.19 66.00
C GLU A 74 28.32 -1.49 64.65
N ASN A 75 28.38 -0.16 64.46
CA ASN A 75 27.93 1.07 65.16
C ASN A 75 28.02 2.26 64.11
N TRP A 76 27.43 3.47 64.21
CA TRP A 76 26.58 4.15 65.20
C TRP A 76 25.76 5.31 64.57
N LYS A 77 24.45 5.41 64.89
CA LYS A 77 23.67 6.61 65.34
C LYS A 77 23.53 7.92 64.52
N GLY A 78 22.40 8.60 64.79
CA GLY A 78 22.00 9.93 64.28
C GLY A 78 20.80 9.87 63.34
N GLN A 79 19.59 9.41 63.72
CA GLN A 79 18.74 9.77 64.89
C GLN A 79 18.30 11.25 64.97
N THR A 80 17.03 11.60 65.20
CA THR A 80 15.71 10.93 64.99
C THR A 80 14.59 11.94 65.26
N ASN A 81 13.42 11.80 64.61
CA ASN A 81 12.04 11.81 65.16
C ASN A 81 11.03 12.07 64.01
N ILE A 82 9.91 11.36 63.80
CA ILE A 82 8.85 10.84 64.71
C ILE A 82 7.92 12.00 65.13
N ASP A 83 6.58 11.97 64.96
CA ASP A 83 5.62 10.86 64.74
C ASP A 83 4.80 10.94 63.43
N ILE A 84 4.22 9.78 63.03
CA ILE A 84 2.97 9.66 62.21
C ILE A 84 2.17 8.49 62.79
N ASP A 85 0.87 8.69 63.06
CA ASP A 85 -0.06 7.67 63.56
C ASP A 85 -0.78 6.92 62.41
N HIS A 86 -1.42 5.78 62.71
CA HIS A 86 -1.93 4.81 61.73
C HIS A 86 -3.27 5.19 61.06
N ASP A 87 -3.41 4.83 59.77
CA ASP A 87 -4.60 4.11 59.28
C ASP A 87 -4.28 3.24 58.03
N HIS A 88 -5.25 2.47 57.54
CA HIS A 88 -5.06 1.19 56.85
C HIS A 88 -5.10 1.18 55.30
N THR A 89 -4.18 0.39 54.74
CA THR A 89 -4.33 -0.49 53.55
C THR A 89 -5.04 0.02 52.28
N ARG A 90 -4.27 0.11 51.16
CA ARG A 90 -4.24 -0.92 50.10
C ARG A 90 -3.26 -0.54 48.97
N SER A 91 -2.50 -1.51 48.48
CA SER A 91 -1.52 -1.36 47.40
C SER A 91 -2.14 -1.55 46.02
N TYR A 92 -1.92 -0.62 45.09
CA TYR A 92 -2.22 -0.81 43.66
C TYR A 92 -1.00 -1.35 42.91
N THR A 93 -1.16 -2.50 42.26
CA THR A 93 -0.20 -3.07 41.30
C THR A 93 -0.37 -2.47 39.91
N LEU A 94 0.73 -2.23 39.20
CA LEU A 94 0.74 -1.83 37.80
C LEU A 94 0.64 -3.06 36.87
N PRO A 95 -0.14 -3.02 35.78
CA PRO A 95 -0.18 -4.10 34.80
C PRO A 95 0.96 -3.98 33.77
N THR A 96 1.87 -4.94 33.76
CA THR A 96 2.90 -5.11 32.72
C THR A 96 2.31 -5.90 31.53
N PRO A 97 2.63 -5.58 30.26
CA PRO A 97 2.15 -6.37 29.11
C PRO A 97 2.71 -7.80 29.12
N LEU A 98 1.88 -8.79 28.77
CA LEU A 98 2.34 -10.17 28.57
C LEU A 98 3.11 -10.29 27.24
N TYR A 99 4.32 -10.84 27.32
CA TYR A 99 4.97 -11.55 26.20
C TYR A 99 5.00 -13.04 26.54
N LEU A 100 4.38 -13.87 25.72
CA LEU A 100 4.33 -15.32 25.90
C LEU A 100 5.54 -15.98 25.22
N ALA A 101 6.58 -16.26 26.00
CA ALA A 101 7.77 -16.98 25.57
C ALA A 101 7.82 -18.38 26.20
N HIS A 102 7.23 -19.38 25.53
CA HIS A 102 7.34 -20.77 25.97
C HIS A 102 8.72 -21.34 25.63
N THR A 103 9.56 -21.50 26.65
CA THR A 103 10.78 -22.30 26.57
C THR A 103 10.54 -23.60 27.32
N LEU A 104 10.41 -24.71 26.60
CA LEU A 104 10.32 -26.06 27.18
C LEU A 104 11.56 -26.85 26.79
N GLN A 105 12.20 -27.46 27.77
CA GLN A 105 13.50 -28.10 27.66
C GLN A 105 13.44 -29.48 28.32
N LEU A 106 13.65 -30.53 27.53
CA LEU A 106 13.64 -31.93 27.98
C LEU A 106 14.90 -32.67 27.45
N PRO A 107 15.33 -33.76 28.11
CA PRO A 107 16.72 -34.20 28.06
C PRO A 107 17.06 -35.14 26.89
N TYR A 108 18.36 -35.23 26.60
CA TYR A 108 18.96 -36.23 25.72
C TYR A 108 19.37 -37.50 26.50
N SER A 109 19.29 -38.66 25.85
CA SER A 109 20.00 -39.88 26.26
C SER A 109 20.41 -40.74 25.06
N GLU A 110 21.66 -41.17 25.08
CA GLU A 110 22.35 -42.21 24.28
C GLU A 110 21.63 -43.58 24.31
N LEU A 111 21.84 -44.63 23.47
CA LEU A 111 22.75 -45.05 22.36
C LEU A 111 22.10 -46.36 21.74
N PRO A 112 22.72 -47.28 20.95
CA PRO A 112 23.82 -47.27 19.95
C PRO A 112 23.34 -47.81 18.55
N VAL A 113 24.21 -48.43 17.73
CA VAL A 113 23.88 -48.96 16.38
C VAL A 113 24.58 -50.32 16.09
N THR A 114 23.94 -51.19 15.27
CA THR A 114 24.45 -52.44 14.62
C THR A 114 24.67 -53.68 15.52
N PRO A 115 24.81 -54.93 14.97
CA PRO A 115 24.57 -55.44 13.61
C PRO A 115 23.72 -56.75 13.52
N SER A 116 23.59 -57.27 12.29
CA SER A 116 23.44 -58.70 11.90
C SER A 116 22.06 -59.32 11.58
N SER A 117 22.13 -60.35 10.71
CA SER A 117 21.10 -61.10 9.97
C SER A 117 21.08 -62.59 10.47
N PRO A 118 20.22 -63.55 10.03
CA PRO A 118 19.76 -63.78 8.64
C PRO A 118 18.36 -64.41 8.40
N ASP A 119 18.06 -64.65 7.11
CA ASP A 119 17.10 -65.60 6.49
C ASP A 119 15.56 -65.36 6.73
N ASP A 120 14.63 -65.84 5.88
CA ASP A 120 14.75 -66.86 4.82
C ASP A 120 13.85 -66.69 3.56
N SER A 121 14.42 -67.06 2.40
CA SER A 121 13.79 -67.65 1.20
C SER A 121 13.02 -66.84 0.12
N ARG A 122 13.18 -67.34 -1.13
CA ARG A 122 12.30 -67.28 -2.33
C ARG A 122 12.14 -65.93 -3.07
N SER A 123 12.79 -65.65 -4.22
CA SER A 123 12.83 -66.28 -5.56
C SER A 123 11.86 -65.63 -6.59
N SER A 124 12.20 -65.34 -7.85
CA SER A 124 13.50 -65.49 -8.57
C SER A 124 13.54 -64.83 -9.97
N LYS A 125 14.74 -64.37 -10.35
CA LYS A 125 15.35 -64.39 -11.71
C LYS A 125 14.67 -63.66 -12.90
N GLN A 126 15.39 -62.69 -13.45
CA GLN A 126 15.52 -62.48 -14.91
C GLN A 126 16.73 -63.29 -15.45
N PRO A 127 16.79 -63.62 -16.76
CA PRO A 127 17.89 -64.40 -17.36
C PRO A 127 19.04 -63.54 -17.92
N HIS A 128 20.23 -64.15 -18.01
CA HIS A 128 21.40 -63.63 -18.75
C HIS A 128 21.38 -64.07 -20.23
N GLN A 129 22.13 -63.39 -21.09
CA GLN A 129 22.87 -64.05 -22.18
C GLN A 129 24.27 -63.43 -22.40
N THR A 130 25.17 -64.28 -22.92
CA THR A 130 26.62 -64.13 -23.15
C THR A 130 26.95 -63.14 -24.29
N ILE A 131 27.98 -62.29 -24.22
CA ILE A 131 29.45 -62.51 -24.32
C ILE A 131 29.92 -62.97 -25.72
N GLU A 132 30.80 -62.18 -26.37
CA GLU A 132 32.11 -62.57 -26.95
C GLU A 132 32.93 -61.35 -27.44
N GLN A 133 34.20 -61.26 -26.97
CA GLN A 133 35.49 -60.82 -27.58
C GLN A 133 35.60 -59.57 -28.54
N MET A 134 36.73 -58.87 -28.74
CA MET A 134 38.17 -59.12 -28.45
C MET A 134 38.94 -57.89 -27.88
N LYS A 135 40.18 -58.12 -27.43
CA LYS A 135 41.30 -57.19 -27.07
C LYS A 135 42.54 -57.62 -27.92
N PRO A 136 43.72 -56.93 -28.01
CA PRO A 136 44.49 -56.30 -26.90
C PRO A 136 45.49 -55.14 -27.27
N PHE A 137 46.54 -54.97 -26.44
CA PHE A 137 47.76 -54.11 -26.50
C PHE A 137 47.71 -52.66 -25.95
N ARG A 138 48.85 -52.07 -25.54
CA ARG A 138 49.65 -52.35 -24.29
C ARG A 138 50.55 -51.16 -23.89
N PHE A 139 50.91 -51.09 -22.60
CA PHE A 139 51.78 -50.11 -21.92
C PHE A 139 53.25 -50.01 -22.37
N VAL A 140 53.85 -48.82 -22.22
CA VAL A 140 55.06 -48.46 -21.41
C VAL A 140 54.87 -46.96 -21.00
N ALA A 141 54.79 -46.49 -19.74
CA ALA A 141 55.80 -46.32 -18.66
C ALA A 141 56.96 -45.35 -19.03
N HIS A 142 57.55 -44.53 -18.14
CA HIS A 142 57.36 -44.24 -16.69
C HIS A 142 57.70 -42.72 -16.45
N GLN A 143 58.00 -42.09 -15.29
CA GLN A 143 58.51 -42.46 -13.94
C GLN A 143 57.80 -41.65 -12.82
N SER A 144 58.48 -41.32 -11.70
CA SER A 144 58.11 -40.53 -10.49
C SER A 144 59.45 -40.21 -9.74
N PRO A 145 59.60 -39.96 -8.41
CA PRO A 145 58.66 -39.62 -7.31
C PRO A 145 59.14 -38.56 -6.26
N SER A 146 58.20 -38.04 -5.44
CA SER A 146 58.29 -37.85 -3.96
C SER A 146 57.04 -37.06 -3.50
N ILE A 147 56.07 -37.53 -2.72
CA ILE A 147 55.99 -38.38 -1.50
C ILE A 147 56.40 -37.63 -0.21
N ARG A 148 55.40 -37.10 0.52
CA ARG A 148 54.90 -37.69 1.79
C ARG A 148 53.55 -37.07 2.21
N SER A 149 52.78 -37.83 2.98
CA SER A 149 51.54 -37.45 3.66
C SER A 149 51.59 -37.96 5.11
N THR A 150 50.65 -37.55 5.98
CA THR A 150 49.66 -38.45 6.65
C THR A 150 48.90 -37.79 7.81
N ALA A 151 47.67 -38.26 7.99
CA ALA A 151 46.94 -38.45 9.27
C ALA A 151 46.23 -37.26 9.96
N SER A 152 45.05 -37.61 10.49
CA SER A 152 44.11 -36.79 11.27
C SER A 152 44.31 -36.96 12.78
N PHE A 153 43.68 -36.12 13.59
CA PHE A 153 43.01 -36.56 14.82
C PHE A 153 41.83 -35.63 15.17
N CYS A 154 40.89 -36.11 15.99
CA CYS A 154 39.69 -35.38 16.42
C CYS A 154 39.44 -35.63 17.92
N ALA A 155 39.22 -34.58 18.71
CA ALA A 155 38.82 -34.67 20.12
C ALA A 155 38.11 -33.40 20.64
N VAL A 156 36.79 -33.52 20.83
CA VAL A 156 35.92 -33.12 21.96
C VAL A 156 36.31 -31.92 22.90
N ARG A 157 35.26 -31.15 23.26
CA ARG A 157 35.14 -30.05 24.27
C ARG A 157 35.17 -30.58 25.74
N PRO A 158 34.84 -29.87 26.88
CA PRO A 158 34.26 -28.52 27.06
C PRO A 158 34.76 -27.65 28.27
N ALA A 159 34.16 -26.45 28.42
CA ALA A 159 33.89 -25.69 29.67
C ALA A 159 35.07 -25.14 30.53
N ALA A 160 34.94 -24.04 31.31
CA ALA A 160 33.97 -22.94 31.35
C ALA A 160 34.47 -21.75 32.24
N PHE A 161 33.69 -20.65 32.27
CA PHE A 161 33.48 -19.68 33.38
C PHE A 161 34.36 -18.41 33.61
N PHE A 162 33.61 -17.37 34.03
CA PHE A 162 33.90 -16.14 34.82
C PHE A 162 34.73 -14.94 34.28
N HIS A 163 33.99 -13.84 34.00
CA HIS A 163 34.15 -12.46 34.52
C HIS A 163 35.55 -11.81 34.55
N SER A 164 35.79 -10.64 33.94
CA SER A 164 35.25 -9.34 34.41
C SER A 164 35.73 -8.15 33.54
N HIS A 165 35.33 -6.91 33.87
CA HIS A 165 35.67 -5.69 33.10
C HIS A 165 37.15 -5.29 33.15
N GLN A 166 37.66 -4.68 32.06
CA GLN A 166 38.23 -3.33 32.16
C GLN A 166 38.25 -2.55 30.82
N ARG A 167 38.70 -1.29 30.89
CA ARG A 167 38.38 -0.18 29.96
C ARG A 167 39.34 -0.10 28.77
N TYR A 168 38.84 0.34 27.61
CA TYR A 168 39.68 0.73 26.47
C TYR A 168 40.20 2.17 26.61
N PRO A 169 41.51 2.42 26.41
CA PRO A 169 42.05 3.75 26.07
C PRO A 169 41.99 4.00 24.55
N PRO A 170 42.05 5.27 24.08
CA PRO A 170 41.96 5.61 22.66
C PRO A 170 43.30 5.38 21.91
N PRO A 171 43.27 5.01 20.62
CA PRO A 171 44.47 4.87 19.79
C PRO A 171 45.05 6.23 19.36
N SER A 172 46.37 6.33 19.34
CA SER A 172 47.12 7.50 18.88
C SER A 172 47.29 7.54 17.36
N SER A 173 47.53 8.74 16.83
CA SER A 173 47.67 9.02 15.40
C SER A 173 49.06 8.68 14.85
N HIS A 174 49.11 8.18 13.61
CA HIS A 174 50.16 8.48 12.63
C HIS A 174 49.70 8.11 11.21
N TYR A 175 49.61 9.09 10.30
CA TYR A 175 50.47 9.20 9.11
C TYR A 175 50.22 10.56 8.41
N SER A 176 51.16 11.01 7.59
CA SER A 176 51.32 12.42 7.19
C SER A 176 50.97 12.72 5.73
N ASN A 177 50.48 13.94 5.48
CA ASN A 177 50.31 14.55 4.15
C ASN A 177 51.21 15.81 4.05
N PRO A 178 51.97 16.06 2.96
CA PRO A 178 53.08 17.04 2.97
C PRO A 178 52.77 18.41 2.31
N TYR A 179 53.66 19.39 2.56
CA TYR A 179 53.73 20.76 1.99
C TYR A 179 52.49 21.66 2.27
N SER A 180 52.55 22.60 3.23
CA SER A 180 53.22 23.94 3.18
C SER A 180 52.57 24.92 2.18
N SER A 181 52.36 26.21 2.49
CA SER A 181 53.05 27.04 3.49
C SER A 181 52.23 28.24 3.98
N SER A 182 52.43 28.65 5.24
CA SER A 182 52.22 30.04 5.68
C SER A 182 53.19 30.38 6.81
N HIS A 183 53.57 31.66 6.91
CA HIS A 183 54.49 32.16 7.93
C HIS A 183 53.77 32.95 9.03
N GLN A 184 54.46 33.08 10.16
CA GLN A 184 54.10 33.93 11.31
C GLN A 184 53.88 35.41 10.86
N ARG A 185 53.27 36.31 11.65
CA ARG A 185 53.30 36.41 13.12
C ARG A 185 52.15 37.25 13.70
N THR A 186 51.92 37.08 15.00
CA THR A 186 50.97 37.85 15.84
C THR A 186 51.39 39.30 16.09
N LEU A 187 50.42 40.17 16.42
CA LEU A 187 50.50 41.10 17.56
C LEU A 187 49.13 41.73 17.91
N THR A 188 48.99 42.19 19.16
CA THR A 188 47.78 42.72 19.81
C THR A 188 47.91 44.20 20.16
N THR A 189 46.83 45.01 20.15
CA THR A 189 46.58 46.08 21.16
C THR A 189 45.17 46.73 21.10
N THR A 190 44.49 46.72 22.24
CA THR A 190 43.81 47.84 22.98
C THR A 190 42.74 48.79 22.34
N ARG A 191 41.88 49.32 23.22
CA ARG A 191 40.71 50.22 23.01
C ARG A 191 41.08 51.73 22.96
N HIS A 192 40.27 52.60 22.32
CA HIS A 192 39.25 53.50 22.98
C HIS A 192 38.68 54.68 22.15
N LEU A 193 37.35 54.88 22.27
CA LEU A 193 36.50 56.11 22.29
C LEU A 193 36.89 57.48 21.67
N SER A 194 36.08 57.91 20.68
CA SER A 194 35.55 59.29 20.46
C SER A 194 34.45 59.25 19.37
N ARG A 195 33.26 59.89 19.34
CA ARG A 195 32.53 60.97 20.08
C ARG A 195 32.54 62.39 19.43
N ALA A 196 31.33 62.97 19.28
CA ALA A 196 30.97 64.36 18.86
C ALA A 196 31.12 64.68 17.34
N GLN A 197 30.31 65.57 16.71
CA GLN A 197 29.07 66.25 17.12
C GLN A 197 28.15 66.65 15.93
N VAL A 198 26.90 67.02 16.25
CA VAL A 198 25.75 67.33 15.35
C VAL A 198 25.80 68.73 14.73
N LEU A 199 25.27 68.91 13.50
CA LEU A 199 24.69 70.16 12.97
C LEU A 199 23.60 69.90 11.90
N VAL A 200 22.70 70.88 11.66
CA VAL A 200 21.32 70.74 11.11
C VAL A 200 20.88 72.12 10.50
N PRO A 201 19.85 72.30 9.61
CA PRO A 201 19.24 71.50 8.52
C PRO A 201 19.22 72.25 7.14
N SER A 202 18.66 71.65 6.07
CA SER A 202 17.68 72.33 5.17
C SER A 202 16.99 71.36 4.17
N LYS A 203 15.95 71.82 3.46
CA LYS A 203 15.10 71.03 2.52
C LYS A 203 15.41 71.32 1.04
N LYS A 204 15.32 70.31 0.16
CA LYS A 204 14.56 70.35 -1.13
C LYS A 204 14.56 69.01 -1.91
N ASN A 205 13.34 68.52 -2.17
CA ASN A 205 12.83 67.71 -3.29
C ASN A 205 13.52 66.40 -3.80
N LYS A 206 12.67 65.47 -4.27
CA LYS A 206 12.98 64.15 -4.85
C LYS A 206 13.67 64.25 -6.23
N PRO A 207 14.32 63.17 -6.71
CA PRO A 207 13.59 62.25 -7.60
C PRO A 207 13.47 60.81 -7.06
N SER A 208 12.82 59.94 -7.84
CA SER A 208 12.38 58.58 -7.49
C SER A 208 13.51 57.58 -7.22
N SER A 209 13.35 56.78 -6.16
CA SER A 209 14.07 55.51 -5.98
C SER A 209 13.61 54.47 -6.99
N ALA A 210 14.56 53.77 -7.64
CA ALA A 210 14.25 52.64 -8.51
C ALA A 210 13.62 51.47 -7.72
N ALA A 211 12.73 50.72 -8.36
CA ALA A 211 12.15 49.53 -7.76
C ALA A 211 13.18 48.40 -7.64
N ALA A 212 13.25 47.76 -6.47
CA ALA A 212 13.97 46.50 -6.33
C ALA A 212 13.27 45.41 -7.16
N GLY A 213 14.05 44.52 -7.78
CA GLY A 213 13.54 43.55 -8.75
C GLY A 213 12.53 42.58 -8.15
N SER A 214 11.33 42.53 -8.73
CA SER A 214 10.30 41.54 -8.39
C SER A 214 10.79 40.14 -8.77
N SER A 215 10.89 39.23 -7.79
CA SER A 215 11.13 37.81 -8.05
C SER A 215 9.89 37.21 -8.71
N SER A 216 10.04 36.65 -9.92
CA SER A 216 8.93 36.07 -10.67
C SER A 216 8.29 34.89 -9.92
N LYS A 217 7.13 35.12 -9.31
CA LYS A 217 6.27 34.04 -8.77
C LYS A 217 5.87 33.12 -9.92
N MET A 218 6.22 31.84 -9.84
CA MET A 218 5.78 30.85 -10.83
C MET A 218 4.30 30.53 -10.61
N THR A 219 3.50 30.62 -11.68
CA THR A 219 2.08 30.30 -11.69
C THR A 219 1.87 28.79 -11.83
N THR A 220 1.54 28.15 -10.71
CA THR A 220 1.06 26.77 -10.65
C THR A 220 -0.42 26.70 -11.01
N THR A 221 -0.83 25.72 -11.81
CA THR A 221 -2.26 25.37 -12.01
C THR A 221 -2.88 24.79 -10.74
N ALA A 222 -2.07 24.15 -9.89
CA ALA A 222 -2.50 23.69 -8.58
C ALA A 222 -2.90 24.87 -7.68
N THR A 223 -4.05 24.72 -7.02
CA THR A 223 -4.63 25.71 -6.10
C THR A 223 -4.82 25.14 -4.70
N THR A 224 -4.70 26.02 -3.69
CA THR A 224 -5.13 25.77 -2.32
C THR A 224 -6.61 25.42 -2.24
N LEU A 225 -7.07 24.90 -1.10
CA LEU A 225 -8.49 24.67 -0.80
C LEU A 225 -9.37 25.93 -0.93
N LYS A 226 -8.76 27.13 -0.91
CA LYS A 226 -9.45 28.42 -1.08
C LYS A 226 -9.16 29.09 -2.43
N GLY A 227 -8.73 28.32 -3.43
CA GLY A 227 -8.57 28.76 -4.82
C GLY A 227 -7.36 29.66 -5.09
N GLN A 228 -6.49 29.90 -4.11
CA GLN A 228 -5.26 30.68 -4.33
C GLN A 228 -4.17 29.78 -4.96
N PRO A 229 -3.21 30.32 -5.73
CA PRO A 229 -2.10 29.53 -6.26
C PRO A 229 -1.30 28.83 -5.15
N LEU A 230 -0.96 27.55 -5.35
CA LEU A 230 -0.28 26.71 -4.38
C LEU A 230 1.25 26.87 -4.44
N ASP A 231 1.82 27.62 -3.50
CA ASP A 231 3.28 27.58 -3.28
C ASP A 231 3.70 26.28 -2.56
N ARG A 232 4.08 25.30 -3.37
CA ARG A 232 4.63 24.03 -2.92
C ARG A 232 5.89 24.19 -2.05
N GLN A 233 6.75 25.19 -2.27
CA GLN A 233 7.98 25.34 -1.48
C GLN A 233 7.66 25.75 -0.04
N THR A 234 6.74 26.70 0.14
CA THR A 234 6.21 27.07 1.46
C THR A 234 5.52 25.89 2.14
N LEU A 235 4.75 25.07 1.40
CA LEU A 235 4.10 23.87 1.94
C LEU A 235 5.11 22.79 2.35
N ASP A 236 6.01 22.36 1.47
CA ASP A 236 7.04 21.34 1.77
C ASP A 236 7.94 21.80 2.96
N ALA A 237 8.24 23.09 3.07
CA ALA A 237 8.94 23.67 4.22
C ALA A 237 8.12 23.63 5.51
N MET A 238 6.81 23.92 5.46
CA MET A 238 5.90 23.77 6.62
C MET A 238 5.82 22.32 7.08
N LEU A 239 5.65 21.37 6.17
CA LEU A 239 5.51 19.94 6.47
C LEU A 239 6.75 19.36 7.15
N ARG A 240 7.95 19.74 6.66
CA ARG A 240 9.24 19.42 7.33
C ARG A 240 9.36 20.09 8.70
N ARG A 241 9.05 21.39 8.81
CA ARG A 241 9.05 22.17 10.08
C ARG A 241 8.06 21.63 11.13
N ARG A 242 7.01 20.94 10.69
CA ARG A 242 6.01 20.27 11.55
C ARG A 242 6.24 18.76 11.68
N LEU A 243 7.28 18.24 11.05
CA LEU A 243 7.69 16.83 11.03
C LEU A 243 6.55 15.88 10.61
N PHE A 244 5.84 16.22 9.52
CA PHE A 244 5.00 15.24 8.81
C PHE A 244 5.88 14.17 8.16
N PHE A 245 6.94 14.59 7.46
CA PHE A 245 7.99 13.73 6.95
C PHE A 245 9.33 14.48 6.90
N THR A 246 10.43 13.75 6.87
CA THR A 246 11.77 14.27 6.52
C THR A 246 12.53 13.23 5.69
N PRO A 247 13.58 13.58 4.90
CA PRO A 247 14.39 12.62 4.18
C PRO A 247 15.00 11.59 5.12
N ALA A 248 14.92 10.30 4.78
CA ALA A 248 15.50 9.27 5.63
C ALA A 248 17.02 9.46 5.71
N PHE A 249 17.57 9.29 6.91
CA PHE A 249 19.00 9.45 7.21
C PHE A 249 19.56 10.87 6.97
N GLU A 250 18.75 11.93 7.09
CA GLU A 250 19.14 13.34 6.80
C GLU A 250 20.48 13.78 7.43
N ILE A 251 20.77 13.36 8.67
CA ILE A 251 22.04 13.67 9.38
C ILE A 251 23.29 12.97 8.81
N TYR A 252 23.11 11.96 7.95
CA TYR A 252 24.17 11.29 7.19
C TYR A 252 24.26 11.80 5.73
N GLY A 253 23.54 12.88 5.40
CA GLY A 253 23.41 13.42 4.03
C GLY A 253 22.12 13.00 3.32
N GLY A 254 21.36 12.05 3.88
CA GLY A 254 20.10 11.56 3.35
C GLY A 254 20.22 10.60 2.16
N VAL A 255 19.15 9.86 1.87
CA VAL A 255 19.04 8.98 0.69
C VAL A 255 17.87 9.41 -0.18
N ALA A 256 18.13 9.70 -1.46
CA ALA A 256 17.10 10.11 -2.40
C ALA A 256 16.02 9.02 -2.58
N GLY A 257 14.75 9.41 -2.46
CA GLY A 257 13.60 8.51 -2.56
C GLY A 257 13.25 7.76 -1.28
N LEU A 258 13.94 7.98 -0.15
CA LEU A 258 13.57 7.43 1.16
C LEU A 258 13.17 8.57 2.12
N PHE A 259 12.10 8.37 2.88
CA PHE A 259 11.53 9.38 3.78
C PHE A 259 11.03 8.74 5.09
N ASP A 260 11.41 9.35 6.21
CA ASP A 260 10.89 9.01 7.53
C ASP A 260 9.63 9.86 7.79
N TYR A 261 8.50 9.20 8.10
CA TYR A 261 7.31 9.88 8.59
C TYR A 261 7.48 10.23 10.07
N GLY A 262 7.14 11.46 10.44
CA GLY A 262 7.12 11.88 11.85
C GLY A 262 5.71 11.80 12.47
N PRO A 263 5.54 12.20 13.74
CA PRO A 263 4.33 11.91 14.51
C PRO A 263 2.99 12.28 13.83
N PRO A 264 2.79 13.49 13.25
CA PRO A 264 1.56 13.79 12.52
C PRO A 264 1.44 13.06 11.17
N GLY A 265 2.56 12.71 10.52
CA GLY A 265 2.55 11.92 9.27
C GLY A 265 2.17 10.47 9.50
N CYS A 266 2.76 9.82 10.52
CA CYS A 266 2.39 8.46 10.93
C CYS A 266 0.91 8.38 11.35
N ALA A 267 0.43 9.35 12.12
CA ALA A 267 -0.97 9.39 12.53
C ALA A 267 -1.94 9.65 11.35
N LEU A 268 -1.56 10.49 10.38
CA LEU A 268 -2.34 10.67 9.15
C LEU A 268 -2.40 9.39 8.32
N GLN A 269 -1.25 8.75 8.08
CA GLN A 269 -1.16 7.50 7.33
C GLN A 269 -1.96 6.38 7.99
N ALA A 270 -1.85 6.22 9.32
CA ALA A 270 -2.63 5.26 10.08
C ALA A 270 -4.14 5.52 9.98
N ASN A 271 -4.59 6.77 10.08
CA ASN A 271 -6.01 7.10 9.95
C ASN A 271 -6.56 6.91 8.53
N ILE A 272 -5.75 7.16 7.49
CA ILE A 272 -6.12 6.89 6.08
C ILE A 272 -6.27 5.38 5.88
N VAL A 273 -5.31 4.58 6.33
CA VAL A 273 -5.34 3.11 6.25
C VAL A 273 -6.50 2.52 7.06
N GLU A 274 -6.77 3.04 8.25
CA GLU A 274 -7.93 2.65 9.07
C GLU A 274 -9.26 3.00 8.40
N THR A 275 -9.33 4.15 7.72
CA THR A 275 -10.51 4.53 6.92
C THR A 275 -10.66 3.63 5.70
N TRP A 276 -9.55 3.17 5.10
CA TRP A 276 -9.53 2.23 3.97
C TRP A 276 -10.01 0.84 4.38
N ARG A 277 -9.51 0.30 5.51
CA ARG A 277 -10.03 -0.96 6.10
C ARG A 277 -11.55 -0.90 6.33
N LYS A 278 -12.05 0.22 6.87
CA LYS A 278 -13.47 0.50 7.08
C LYS A 278 -14.28 0.82 5.81
N HIS A 279 -13.65 0.92 4.64
CA HIS A 279 -14.31 1.27 3.39
C HIS A 279 -14.25 0.13 2.37
N PHE A 280 -13.29 -0.78 2.47
CA PHE A 280 -13.15 -1.94 1.59
C PHE A 280 -13.25 -3.24 2.39
N ILE A 281 -12.30 -3.50 3.31
CA ILE A 281 -12.23 -4.79 4.02
C ILE A 281 -13.49 -5.09 4.83
N LEU A 282 -13.90 -4.17 5.71
CA LEU A 282 -15.07 -4.35 6.58
C LEU A 282 -16.42 -4.09 5.90
N GLU A 283 -16.43 -3.68 4.63
CA GLU A 283 -17.66 -3.43 3.90
C GLU A 283 -17.95 -4.53 2.87
N GLU A 284 -16.93 -5.11 2.23
CA GLU A 284 -17.07 -6.23 1.30
C GLU A 284 -16.60 -7.57 1.90
N ASP A 285 -16.53 -7.67 3.24
CA ASP A 285 -16.05 -8.83 4.02
C ASP A 285 -14.72 -9.45 3.50
N MET A 286 -13.77 -8.59 3.08
CA MET A 286 -12.55 -9.04 2.39
C MET A 286 -11.58 -9.78 3.32
N LEU A 287 -10.86 -10.74 2.74
CA LEU A 287 -9.86 -11.54 3.44
C LEU A 287 -8.52 -10.78 3.54
N GLU A 288 -8.34 -10.00 4.60
CA GLU A 288 -7.06 -9.31 4.85
C GLU A 288 -5.93 -10.31 5.18
N ILE A 289 -4.81 -10.24 4.45
CA ILE A 289 -3.60 -11.00 4.72
C ILE A 289 -2.35 -10.12 4.76
N ASP A 290 -1.45 -10.42 5.70
CA ASP A 290 -0.06 -9.94 5.66
C ASP A 290 0.84 -11.03 5.03
N THR A 291 1.81 -10.60 4.23
CA THR A 291 2.69 -11.49 3.45
C THR A 291 4.11 -10.94 3.42
N THR A 292 5.10 -11.83 3.29
CA THR A 292 6.52 -11.46 3.43
C THR A 292 7.01 -10.54 2.32
N VAL A 293 7.68 -9.46 2.71
CA VAL A 293 8.39 -8.53 1.79
C VAL A 293 9.52 -9.22 1.00
N LEU A 294 10.19 -10.20 1.61
CA LEU A 294 11.22 -11.00 0.94
C LEU A 294 10.55 -12.01 -0.01
N THR A 295 10.95 -11.98 -1.28
CA THR A 295 10.37 -12.82 -2.33
C THR A 295 11.47 -13.57 -3.08
N PRO A 296 11.42 -14.91 -3.19
CA PRO A 296 12.40 -15.68 -3.97
C PRO A 296 12.38 -15.33 -5.45
N HIS A 297 13.54 -15.40 -6.12
CA HIS A 297 13.71 -15.09 -7.54
C HIS A 297 12.64 -15.73 -8.44
N GLU A 298 12.36 -17.01 -8.24
CA GLU A 298 11.47 -17.78 -9.11
C GLU A 298 10.02 -17.30 -9.11
N VAL A 299 9.55 -16.63 -8.05
CA VAL A 299 8.20 -16.05 -8.01
C VAL A 299 8.11 -14.87 -8.97
N LEU A 300 9.03 -13.90 -8.85
CA LEU A 300 9.06 -12.69 -9.68
C LEU A 300 9.56 -12.97 -11.11
N LYS A 301 10.28 -14.09 -11.32
CA LYS A 301 10.56 -14.61 -12.67
C LYS A 301 9.31 -15.23 -13.31
N THR A 302 8.41 -15.82 -12.51
CA THR A 302 7.17 -16.45 -13.01
C THR A 302 6.10 -15.42 -13.34
N SER A 303 5.94 -14.37 -12.53
CA SER A 303 5.07 -13.22 -12.85
C SER A 303 5.68 -12.23 -13.86
N GLY A 304 6.80 -12.56 -14.48
CA GLY A 304 7.45 -11.75 -15.53
C GLY A 304 8.20 -10.50 -15.04
N HIS A 305 8.11 -10.15 -13.76
CA HIS A 305 8.79 -8.99 -13.17
C HIS A 305 10.32 -9.00 -13.39
N VAL A 306 11.00 -10.15 -13.28
CA VAL A 306 12.45 -10.23 -13.52
C VAL A 306 12.84 -9.83 -14.96
N ASP A 307 11.94 -10.04 -15.93
CA ASP A 307 12.20 -9.79 -17.35
C ASP A 307 11.66 -8.44 -17.84
N LYS A 308 10.61 -7.90 -17.19
CA LYS A 308 9.90 -6.69 -17.64
C LYS A 308 10.06 -5.48 -16.70
N PHE A 309 10.42 -5.68 -15.43
CA PHE A 309 10.49 -4.63 -14.43
C PHE A 309 11.86 -3.92 -14.43
N ALA A 310 12.24 -3.41 -15.60
CA ALA A 310 13.51 -2.73 -15.83
C ALA A 310 13.32 -1.43 -16.63
N ASP A 311 13.97 -0.37 -16.17
CA ASP A 311 14.06 0.91 -16.88
C ASP A 311 15.29 0.93 -17.79
N TRP A 312 15.24 1.71 -18.86
CA TRP A 312 16.41 2.05 -19.65
C TRP A 312 17.18 3.20 -18.97
N MET A 313 18.44 2.97 -18.60
CA MET A 313 19.31 4.00 -18.02
C MET A 313 20.49 4.36 -18.93
N CYS A 314 20.84 5.64 -18.99
CA CYS A 314 22.08 6.14 -19.59
C CYS A 314 22.99 6.72 -18.50
N LYS A 315 24.30 6.76 -18.74
CA LYS A 315 25.28 7.35 -17.83
C LYS A 315 26.01 8.53 -18.47
N ASP A 316 26.10 9.65 -17.76
CA ASP A 316 26.92 10.79 -18.20
C ASP A 316 28.43 10.44 -18.12
N PRO A 317 29.22 10.64 -19.18
CA PRO A 317 30.63 10.24 -19.22
C PRO A 317 31.58 11.19 -18.46
N LYS A 318 31.13 12.38 -18.02
CA LYS A 318 31.95 13.40 -17.34
C LYS A 318 31.81 13.36 -15.82
N ASN A 319 30.58 13.26 -15.31
CA ASN A 319 30.32 13.23 -13.86
C ASN A 319 29.81 11.87 -13.36
N GLY A 320 29.38 10.97 -14.26
CA GLY A 320 28.89 9.65 -13.90
C GLY A 320 27.42 9.60 -13.45
N ASP A 321 26.66 10.70 -13.57
CA ASP A 321 25.23 10.75 -13.26
C ASP A 321 24.47 9.67 -14.05
N ILE A 322 23.51 9.02 -13.39
CA ILE A 322 22.61 8.05 -14.02
C ILE A 322 21.29 8.76 -14.37
N LEU A 323 20.86 8.61 -15.62
CA LEU A 323 19.69 9.24 -16.21
C LEU A 323 18.71 8.14 -16.69
N ARG A 324 17.40 8.30 -16.47
CA ARG A 324 16.37 7.49 -17.18
C ARG A 324 16.40 7.92 -18.65
N ALA A 325 16.50 6.99 -19.59
CA ALA A 325 16.84 7.28 -20.99
C ALA A 325 15.70 7.99 -21.74
N ASP A 326 14.48 7.49 -21.55
CA ASP A 326 13.20 8.08 -21.91
C ASP A 326 13.08 9.54 -21.42
N HIS A 327 13.16 9.78 -20.10
CA HIS A 327 13.09 11.12 -19.51
C HIS A 327 14.20 12.03 -20.04
N PHE A 328 15.39 11.49 -20.35
CA PHE A 328 16.49 12.29 -20.90
C PHE A 328 16.20 12.76 -22.32
N VAL A 329 15.64 11.90 -23.17
CA VAL A 329 15.14 12.28 -24.50
C VAL A 329 14.02 13.32 -24.34
N GLU A 330 13.05 13.05 -23.45
CA GLU A 330 11.90 13.89 -23.16
C GLU A 330 12.28 15.31 -22.68
N ASP A 331 13.17 15.42 -21.67
CA ASP A 331 13.68 16.66 -21.08
C ASP A 331 14.45 17.53 -22.10
N VAL A 332 15.10 16.92 -23.09
CA VAL A 332 15.89 17.65 -24.10
C VAL A 332 15.04 18.05 -25.31
N LEU A 333 14.13 17.19 -25.78
CA LEU A 333 13.24 17.50 -26.90
C LEU A 333 12.23 18.61 -26.53
N GLU A 334 11.60 18.54 -25.35
CA GLU A 334 10.71 19.63 -24.89
C GLU A 334 11.44 20.98 -24.76
N ALA A 335 12.68 20.97 -24.27
CA ALA A 335 13.46 22.19 -24.15
C ALA A 335 13.80 22.79 -25.52
N ARG A 336 14.10 21.95 -26.53
CA ARG A 336 14.31 22.39 -27.92
C ARG A 336 13.03 22.95 -28.56
N LEU A 337 11.89 22.28 -28.38
CA LEU A 337 10.57 22.78 -28.83
C LEU A 337 10.23 24.13 -28.19
N LYS A 338 10.55 24.31 -26.90
CA LYS A 338 10.40 25.61 -26.25
C LYS A 338 11.34 26.67 -26.84
N GLY A 339 12.60 26.33 -27.11
CA GLY A 339 13.57 27.20 -27.78
C GLY A 339 13.09 27.67 -29.16
N ASP A 340 12.42 26.81 -29.91
CA ASP A 340 11.79 27.15 -31.20
C ASP A 340 10.60 28.10 -31.03
N LYS A 341 9.65 27.80 -30.12
CA LYS A 341 8.52 28.72 -29.82
C LYS A 341 9.04 30.11 -29.42
N GLU A 342 10.10 30.21 -28.61
CA GLU A 342 10.77 31.47 -28.25
C GLU A 342 11.45 32.14 -29.47
N ALA A 343 12.17 31.39 -30.30
CA ALA A 343 12.88 31.90 -31.49
C ALA A 343 11.94 32.40 -32.60
N ARG A 344 10.74 31.84 -32.70
CA ARG A 344 9.71 32.23 -33.68
C ARG A 344 8.99 33.52 -33.33
N GLY A 345 9.28 34.12 -32.18
CA GLY A 345 8.56 35.30 -31.69
C GLY A 345 7.09 35.02 -31.33
N GLN A 346 6.70 33.75 -31.27
CA GLN A 346 5.44 33.36 -30.65
C GLN A 346 5.56 33.70 -29.16
N LYS A 347 4.47 34.17 -28.55
CA LYS A 347 4.40 34.07 -27.10
C LYS A 347 4.49 32.58 -26.74
N VAL A 348 5.47 32.22 -25.93
CA VAL A 348 5.31 31.07 -25.04
C VAL A 348 4.31 31.47 -23.98
N GLU A 349 3.04 31.44 -24.35
CA GLU A 349 1.97 31.32 -23.36
C GLU A 349 2.26 30.01 -22.61
N GLU A 350 2.26 30.05 -21.28
CA GLU A 350 2.51 28.84 -20.49
C GLU A 350 1.27 27.95 -20.61
N GLU A 351 1.22 27.12 -21.67
CA GLU A 351 0.24 26.04 -21.84
C GLU A 351 0.11 25.29 -20.51
N ASP A 352 -1.08 25.33 -19.92
CA ASP A 352 -1.32 24.93 -18.52
C ASP A 352 -1.43 23.40 -18.36
N ASP A 353 -0.70 22.64 -19.17
CA ASP A 353 -0.40 21.22 -18.94
C ASP A 353 0.76 21.10 -17.94
N PRO A 354 0.49 20.61 -16.71
CA PRO A 354 1.51 20.51 -15.67
C PRO A 354 2.55 19.40 -15.89
N LYS A 355 2.38 18.46 -16.85
CA LYS A 355 3.44 17.49 -17.20
C LYS A 355 4.72 18.22 -17.65
N LYS A 356 4.59 19.22 -18.54
CA LYS A 356 5.71 19.92 -19.18
C LYS A 356 6.41 20.96 -18.28
N LYS A 357 5.69 21.58 -17.34
CA LYS A 357 6.24 22.66 -16.47
C LYS A 357 7.39 22.24 -15.55
N LYS A 358 7.61 20.93 -15.32
CA LYS A 358 8.48 20.40 -14.27
C LYS A 358 9.97 20.22 -14.63
N LYS A 359 10.32 20.24 -15.92
CA LYS A 359 11.63 19.80 -16.46
C LYS A 359 12.71 20.91 -16.50
N ARG A 360 12.53 21.99 -15.72
CA ARG A 360 13.33 23.23 -15.78
C ARG A 360 14.71 23.11 -15.12
N LYS A 361 15.62 22.36 -15.77
CA LYS A 361 17.08 22.61 -15.71
C LYS A 361 17.73 22.73 -17.10
N THR A 362 17.13 22.19 -18.15
CA THR A 362 17.56 22.41 -19.53
C THR A 362 17.20 23.84 -19.97
N LYS A 363 18.20 24.71 -20.12
CA LYS A 363 18.08 25.87 -21.01
C LYS A 363 18.51 25.43 -22.41
N ALA A 364 17.58 25.40 -23.35
CA ALA A 364 17.93 25.45 -24.76
C ALA A 364 18.30 26.89 -25.15
N GLU A 365 19.05 27.05 -26.23
CA GLU A 365 19.20 28.33 -26.91
C GLU A 365 17.95 28.58 -27.78
N ALA A 366 17.58 29.84 -27.98
CA ALA A 366 16.44 30.22 -28.82
C ALA A 366 16.81 30.08 -30.30
N VAL A 367 16.75 28.85 -30.81
CA VAL A 367 17.04 28.48 -32.19
C VAL A 367 15.75 28.04 -32.87
N LYS A 368 15.44 28.64 -34.02
CA LYS A 368 14.29 28.23 -34.84
C LYS A 368 14.60 26.89 -35.52
N LEU A 369 13.74 25.91 -35.28
CA LEU A 369 13.73 24.59 -35.93
C LEU A 369 12.88 24.63 -37.22
N GLU A 370 13.03 23.62 -38.06
CA GLU A 370 12.15 23.41 -39.22
C GLU A 370 10.81 22.80 -38.80
N ASP A 371 9.72 23.12 -39.50
CA ASP A 371 8.36 22.68 -39.14
C ASP A 371 8.23 21.14 -39.08
N ALA A 372 8.92 20.43 -39.98
CA ALA A 372 8.96 18.97 -39.98
C ALA A 372 9.69 18.39 -38.75
N VAL A 373 10.72 19.07 -38.25
CA VAL A 373 11.46 18.65 -37.04
C VAL A 373 10.65 18.93 -35.78
N VAL A 374 9.88 20.02 -35.76
CA VAL A 374 8.92 20.32 -34.69
C VAL A 374 7.87 19.20 -34.61
N GLN A 375 7.25 18.84 -35.74
CA GLN A 375 6.29 17.74 -35.78
C GLN A 375 6.93 16.40 -35.39
N GLU A 376 8.11 16.06 -35.90
CA GLU A 376 8.80 14.81 -35.58
C GLU A 376 9.11 14.71 -34.07
N TYR A 377 9.50 15.82 -33.42
CA TYR A 377 9.71 15.88 -31.98
C TYR A 377 8.41 15.71 -31.18
N GLU A 378 7.31 16.33 -31.59
CA GLU A 378 6.01 16.15 -30.92
C GLU A 378 5.47 14.72 -31.09
N GLU A 379 5.68 14.09 -32.25
CA GLU A 379 5.35 12.68 -32.49
C GLU A 379 6.21 11.70 -31.69
N ILE A 380 7.50 11.99 -31.48
CA ILE A 380 8.39 11.19 -30.61
C ILE A 380 7.95 11.31 -29.16
N LEU A 381 7.66 12.53 -28.68
CA LEU A 381 7.20 12.77 -27.30
C LEU A 381 5.86 12.05 -27.03
N ALA A 382 4.94 12.04 -28.00
CA ALA A 382 3.67 11.32 -27.90
C ALA A 382 3.81 9.78 -27.90
N LYS A 383 4.99 9.25 -28.23
CA LYS A 383 5.29 7.81 -28.33
C LYS A 383 6.42 7.39 -27.38
N ILE A 384 6.86 8.26 -26.45
CA ILE A 384 8.15 8.11 -25.75
C ILE A 384 8.24 6.81 -24.93
N ASP A 385 7.16 6.41 -24.27
CA ASP A 385 7.06 5.20 -23.45
C ASP A 385 7.06 3.89 -24.27
N ASN A 386 6.87 3.97 -25.60
CA ASN A 386 6.84 2.81 -26.49
C ASN A 386 8.24 2.41 -27.02
N TYR A 387 9.25 3.27 -26.89
CA TYR A 387 10.59 3.01 -27.44
C TYR A 387 11.43 2.11 -26.52
N ASN A 388 12.11 1.14 -27.12
CA ASN A 388 13.07 0.28 -26.42
C ASN A 388 14.46 0.96 -26.28
N GLY A 389 15.37 0.33 -25.54
CA GLY A 389 16.69 0.89 -25.24
C GLY A 389 17.60 1.11 -26.46
N GLU A 390 17.45 0.31 -27.52
CA GLU A 390 18.19 0.53 -28.77
C GLU A 390 17.62 1.73 -29.52
N GLU A 391 16.28 1.82 -29.65
CA GLU A 391 15.59 2.94 -30.30
C GLU A 391 15.82 4.28 -29.56
N LEU A 392 15.73 4.30 -28.23
CA LEU A 392 16.11 5.47 -27.42
C LEU A 392 17.59 5.83 -27.65
N GLY A 393 18.46 4.83 -27.79
CA GLY A 393 19.87 5.02 -28.14
C GLY A 393 20.10 5.54 -29.55
N GLU A 394 19.22 5.25 -30.50
CA GLU A 394 19.22 5.83 -31.84
C GLU A 394 18.69 7.27 -31.85
N LEU A 395 17.61 7.56 -31.12
CA LEU A 395 17.08 8.93 -30.95
C LEU A 395 18.13 9.87 -30.34
N ILE A 396 18.86 9.42 -29.31
CA ILE A 396 19.96 10.17 -28.69
C ILE A 396 21.07 10.51 -29.70
N LYS A 397 21.42 9.58 -30.60
CA LYS A 397 22.43 9.78 -31.65
C LYS A 397 21.90 10.66 -32.79
N LYS A 398 20.72 10.35 -33.33
CA LYS A 398 20.08 11.01 -34.49
C LYS A 398 19.96 12.52 -34.31
N TYR A 399 19.64 12.96 -33.10
CA TYR A 399 19.43 14.38 -32.79
C TYR A 399 20.54 15.01 -31.94
N ASP A 400 21.66 14.33 -31.72
CA ASP A 400 22.76 14.79 -30.86
C ASP A 400 22.28 15.27 -29.48
N LEU A 401 21.55 14.40 -28.76
CA LEU A 401 20.97 14.73 -27.45
C LEU A 401 22.06 14.68 -26.37
N ARG A 402 22.39 15.84 -25.81
CA ARG A 402 23.48 16.04 -24.84
C ARG A 402 22.96 16.41 -23.46
N ASN A 403 23.63 15.96 -22.41
CA ASN A 403 23.34 16.40 -21.04
C ASN A 403 23.62 17.91 -20.91
N PRO A 404 22.61 18.75 -20.59
CA PRO A 404 22.75 20.21 -20.54
C PRO A 404 23.78 20.70 -19.51
N ASN A 405 24.10 19.88 -18.51
CA ASN A 405 25.05 20.24 -17.45
C ASN A 405 26.51 19.96 -17.84
N THR A 406 26.76 19.11 -18.85
CA THR A 406 28.11 18.60 -19.18
C THR A 406 28.52 18.84 -20.62
N GLY A 407 27.57 18.99 -21.55
CA GLY A 407 27.81 19.20 -22.98
C GLY A 407 28.06 17.92 -23.80
N LEU A 408 27.93 16.74 -23.19
CA LEU A 408 28.24 15.45 -23.81
C LEU A 408 26.99 14.61 -24.01
N GLN A 409 26.98 13.76 -25.05
CA GLN A 409 26.01 12.66 -25.13
C GLN A 409 26.26 11.70 -23.95
N PRO A 410 25.20 11.12 -23.34
CA PRO A 410 25.39 10.07 -22.35
C PRO A 410 25.76 8.74 -23.04
N SER A 411 26.04 7.70 -22.25
CA SER A 411 26.21 6.34 -22.76
C SER A 411 24.95 5.86 -23.50
N PRO A 412 25.07 4.83 -24.36
CA PRO A 412 23.90 4.08 -24.82
C PRO A 412 23.02 3.63 -23.65
N PRO A 413 21.68 3.53 -23.83
CA PRO A 413 20.79 3.01 -22.80
C PRO A 413 21.10 1.54 -22.48
N VAL A 414 21.02 1.17 -21.21
CA VAL A 414 21.12 -0.21 -20.72
C VAL A 414 19.97 -0.52 -19.76
N ALA A 415 19.49 -1.75 -19.77
CA ALA A 415 18.42 -2.18 -18.87
C ALA A 415 18.89 -2.18 -17.41
N PHE A 416 18.09 -1.59 -16.53
CA PHE A 416 18.33 -1.51 -15.09
C PHE A 416 17.11 -2.02 -14.33
N ASN A 417 17.27 -3.15 -13.63
CA ASN A 417 16.18 -3.79 -12.90
C ASN A 417 15.74 -2.93 -11.70
N LEU A 418 14.45 -2.61 -11.63
CA LEU A 418 13.84 -1.76 -10.60
C LEU A 418 13.49 -2.52 -9.31
N MET A 419 13.92 -3.77 -9.13
CA MET A 419 13.72 -4.52 -7.90
C MET A 419 14.99 -4.52 -7.04
N PHE A 420 14.84 -4.36 -5.72
CA PHE A 420 15.96 -4.47 -4.79
C PHE A 420 16.35 -5.94 -4.59
N GLN A 421 17.42 -6.38 -5.24
CA GLN A 421 17.96 -7.74 -5.11
C GLN A 421 18.61 -7.97 -3.73
N THR A 422 18.47 -9.19 -3.21
CA THR A 422 19.08 -9.66 -1.96
C THR A 422 19.37 -11.17 -2.00
N ALA A 423 20.03 -11.71 -0.98
CA ALA A 423 20.26 -13.14 -0.80
C ALA A 423 19.48 -13.65 0.43
N ILE A 424 18.80 -14.79 0.27
CA ILE A 424 18.01 -15.41 1.35
C ILE A 424 18.85 -16.51 1.99
N GLY A 425 19.32 -16.25 3.22
CA GLY A 425 20.19 -17.16 3.98
C GLY A 425 21.68 -16.83 3.86
N PRO A 426 22.54 -17.50 4.66
CA PRO A 426 23.97 -17.17 4.77
C PRO A 426 24.80 -17.66 3.59
N SER A 427 24.37 -18.71 2.89
CA SER A 427 24.87 -19.08 1.58
C SER A 427 24.12 -18.30 0.52
N SER A 428 24.83 -17.60 -0.36
CA SER A 428 24.26 -16.77 -1.44
C SER A 428 23.64 -17.57 -2.60
N ASN A 429 23.08 -18.74 -2.29
CA ASN A 429 22.59 -19.74 -3.25
C ASN A 429 21.11 -19.54 -3.59
N LEU A 430 20.36 -18.82 -2.75
CA LEU A 430 18.95 -18.48 -2.98
C LEU A 430 18.80 -16.97 -3.21
N PRO A 431 18.85 -16.50 -4.47
CA PRO A 431 18.58 -15.11 -4.79
C PRO A 431 17.11 -14.77 -4.53
N GLY A 432 16.87 -13.56 -4.05
CA GLY A 432 15.54 -13.00 -3.87
C GLY A 432 15.53 -11.49 -4.09
N TYR A 433 14.36 -10.90 -3.89
CA TYR A 433 14.14 -9.46 -4.00
C TYR A 433 13.28 -8.97 -2.82
N LEU A 434 13.25 -7.65 -2.60
CA LEU A 434 12.13 -7.00 -1.93
C LEU A 434 11.00 -6.82 -2.96
N ARG A 435 9.76 -7.15 -2.60
CA ARG A 435 8.61 -7.15 -3.51
C ARG A 435 8.30 -5.75 -4.11
N PRO A 436 7.98 -5.65 -5.43
CA PRO A 436 7.61 -4.39 -6.09
C PRO A 436 6.12 -4.03 -6.01
N GLU A 437 5.28 -5.01 -5.63
CA GLU A 437 3.83 -4.99 -5.38
C GLU A 437 3.53 -5.98 -4.25
N THR A 438 2.34 -5.96 -3.66
CA THR A 438 1.88 -6.92 -2.63
C THR A 438 1.03 -8.06 -3.21
N ALA A 439 0.36 -7.83 -4.35
CA ALA A 439 -0.51 -8.75 -5.07
C ALA A 439 0.00 -10.21 -5.18
N GLN A 440 1.29 -10.40 -5.49
CA GLN A 440 1.91 -11.75 -5.59
C GLN A 440 1.77 -12.60 -4.31
N GLY A 441 1.70 -11.98 -3.13
CA GLY A 441 1.45 -12.67 -1.86
C GLY A 441 0.01 -13.21 -1.75
N GLN A 442 -0.93 -12.56 -2.43
CA GLN A 442 -2.35 -12.93 -2.48
C GLN A 442 -2.54 -14.11 -3.44
N PHE A 443 -2.03 -14.01 -4.69
CA PHE A 443 -2.10 -15.08 -5.68
C PHE A 443 -1.48 -16.41 -5.20
N LEU A 444 -0.32 -16.35 -4.52
CA LEU A 444 0.33 -17.55 -3.96
C LEU A 444 -0.40 -18.19 -2.77
N ASN A 445 -1.44 -17.53 -2.22
CA ASN A 445 -2.32 -18.08 -1.19
C ASN A 445 -3.76 -18.30 -1.68
N PHE A 446 -4.06 -18.06 -2.97
CA PHE A 446 -5.40 -18.14 -3.55
C PHE A 446 -6.19 -19.39 -3.12
N ALA A 447 -5.61 -20.59 -3.23
CA ALA A 447 -6.30 -21.83 -2.85
C ALA A 447 -6.74 -21.85 -1.37
N LYS A 448 -5.92 -21.30 -0.45
CA LYS A 448 -6.24 -21.21 0.98
C LYS A 448 -7.29 -20.13 1.27
N LEU A 449 -7.30 -19.05 0.48
CA LEU A 449 -8.29 -17.97 0.56
C LEU A 449 -9.66 -18.49 0.10
N LEU A 450 -9.68 -19.24 -1.01
CA LEU A 450 -10.87 -19.93 -1.51
C LEU A 450 -11.37 -21.01 -0.52
N ASP A 451 -10.48 -21.81 0.09
CA ASP A 451 -10.83 -22.75 1.16
C ASP A 451 -11.43 -22.03 2.38
N PHE A 452 -10.84 -20.90 2.81
CA PHE A 452 -11.35 -20.09 3.91
C PHE A 452 -12.72 -19.49 3.57
N ASN A 453 -12.94 -19.08 2.33
CA ASN A 453 -14.25 -18.65 1.80
C ASN A 453 -15.20 -19.81 1.46
N MET A 454 -14.95 -21.02 1.99
CA MET A 454 -15.81 -22.21 1.83
C MET A 454 -16.07 -22.58 0.35
N GLN A 455 -15.10 -22.33 -0.53
CA GLN A 455 -15.17 -22.51 -1.99
C GLN A 455 -16.23 -21.61 -2.69
N GLN A 456 -16.71 -20.55 -2.04
CA GLN A 456 -17.68 -19.61 -2.61
C GLN A 456 -17.01 -18.52 -3.46
N MET A 457 -17.74 -18.06 -4.48
CA MET A 457 -17.33 -17.01 -5.43
C MET A 457 -18.49 -16.02 -5.67
N PRO A 458 -18.20 -14.75 -6.04
CA PRO A 458 -16.88 -14.11 -6.02
C PRO A 458 -16.38 -13.88 -4.59
N PHE A 459 -15.08 -13.59 -4.44
CA PHE A 459 -14.52 -13.16 -3.16
C PHE A 459 -13.35 -12.18 -3.37
N ALA A 460 -13.00 -11.42 -2.34
CA ALA A 460 -11.83 -10.56 -2.37
C ALA A 460 -10.85 -10.88 -1.23
N SER A 461 -9.55 -10.82 -1.53
CA SER A 461 -8.51 -10.65 -0.51
C SER A 461 -7.94 -9.24 -0.56
N ALA A 462 -7.36 -8.80 0.55
CA ALA A 462 -6.65 -7.53 0.62
C ALA A 462 -5.29 -7.70 1.30
N SER A 463 -4.29 -6.91 0.90
CA SER A 463 -3.02 -6.80 1.62
C SER A 463 -2.60 -5.35 1.79
N ILE A 464 -2.13 -4.98 2.98
CA ILE A 464 -1.68 -3.63 3.31
C ILE A 464 -0.23 -3.72 3.81
N GLY A 465 0.73 -3.23 3.03
CA GLY A 465 2.13 -3.40 3.38
C GLY A 465 3.10 -2.64 2.48
N LYS A 466 4.37 -2.70 2.83
CA LYS A 466 5.42 -2.01 2.07
C LYS A 466 5.77 -2.73 0.77
N SER A 467 6.04 -1.94 -0.25
CA SER A 467 6.56 -2.35 -1.57
C SER A 467 7.74 -1.45 -1.95
N TYR A 468 8.64 -1.98 -2.79
CA TYR A 468 9.98 -1.43 -2.99
C TYR A 468 10.32 -1.38 -4.47
N ARG A 469 10.66 -0.20 -4.97
CA ARG A 469 11.03 0.04 -6.39
C ARG A 469 12.32 0.84 -6.43
N ASN A 470 13.38 0.30 -7.00
CA ASN A 470 14.73 0.87 -7.02
C ASN A 470 14.86 1.98 -8.06
N GLU A 471 14.01 3.01 -7.96
CA GLU A 471 13.90 4.12 -8.91
C GLU A 471 15.28 4.71 -9.23
N ILE A 472 15.62 4.85 -10.51
CA ILE A 472 16.92 5.39 -10.97
C ILE A 472 17.17 6.78 -10.40
N SER A 473 16.18 7.67 -10.52
CA SER A 473 16.26 9.07 -10.11
C SER A 473 14.93 9.53 -9.46
N PRO A 474 14.65 9.16 -8.20
CA PRO A 474 13.45 9.60 -7.49
C PRO A 474 13.45 11.12 -7.29
N ARG A 475 12.51 11.81 -7.95
CA ARG A 475 12.31 13.27 -7.90
C ARG A 475 10.86 13.58 -7.50
N ALA A 476 10.61 14.76 -6.92
CA ALA A 476 9.31 15.27 -6.47
C ALA A 476 8.75 14.77 -5.10
N GLY A 477 9.61 14.34 -4.18
CA GLY A 477 9.22 14.06 -2.79
C GLY A 477 8.49 12.72 -2.64
N LEU A 478 7.43 12.67 -1.84
CA LEU A 478 6.67 11.45 -1.55
C LEU A 478 5.98 10.82 -2.79
N LEU A 479 5.93 11.52 -3.92
CA LEU A 479 5.23 11.06 -5.13
C LEU A 479 5.98 9.98 -5.93
N ARG A 480 7.32 9.94 -5.85
CA ARG A 480 8.17 8.95 -6.52
C ARG A 480 9.32 8.57 -5.59
N VAL A 481 9.09 7.50 -4.84
CA VAL A 481 9.92 7.01 -3.71
C VAL A 481 10.30 5.54 -3.90
N ARG A 482 11.35 5.11 -3.20
CA ARG A 482 11.94 3.77 -3.33
C ARG A 482 11.33 2.72 -2.40
N GLU A 483 10.69 3.18 -1.34
CA GLU A 483 9.94 2.39 -0.38
C GLU A 483 8.64 3.13 -0.08
N PHE A 484 7.49 2.44 -0.18
CA PHE A 484 6.19 3.04 0.09
C PHE A 484 5.18 2.01 0.61
N LEU A 485 4.19 2.50 1.34
CA LEU A 485 3.04 1.73 1.78
C LEU A 485 2.01 1.65 0.63
N MET A 486 1.59 0.43 0.31
CA MET A 486 0.48 0.14 -0.59
C MET A 486 -0.66 -0.51 0.20
N ALA A 487 -1.87 -0.41 -0.34
CA ALA A 487 -2.99 -1.28 0.01
C ALA A 487 -3.57 -1.81 -1.31
N GLU A 488 -3.68 -3.12 -1.48
CA GLU A 488 -4.10 -3.74 -2.74
C GLU A 488 -5.17 -4.79 -2.47
N ILE A 489 -6.12 -4.92 -3.40
CA ILE A 489 -7.26 -5.84 -3.32
C ILE A 489 -7.20 -6.75 -4.54
N GLU A 490 -7.22 -8.07 -4.35
CA GLU A 490 -7.52 -8.99 -5.46
C GLU A 490 -8.99 -9.41 -5.32
N HIS A 491 -9.86 -8.97 -6.23
CA HIS A 491 -11.25 -9.41 -6.27
C HIS A 491 -11.43 -10.46 -7.38
N PHE A 492 -11.58 -11.72 -6.96
CA PHE A 492 -11.67 -12.90 -7.82
C PHE A 492 -13.11 -13.13 -8.29
N VAL A 493 -13.30 -13.20 -9.60
CA VAL A 493 -14.61 -13.34 -10.26
C VAL A 493 -14.62 -14.45 -11.31
N ASP A 494 -15.80 -15.00 -11.57
CA ASP A 494 -16.02 -15.92 -12.69
C ASP A 494 -15.80 -15.19 -14.04
N PRO A 495 -14.94 -15.69 -14.95
CA PRO A 495 -14.81 -15.17 -16.31
C PRO A 495 -16.09 -15.24 -17.15
N GLU A 496 -16.95 -16.25 -16.97
CA GLU A 496 -18.17 -16.48 -17.78
C GLU A 496 -19.42 -15.82 -17.16
N GLY A 497 -19.43 -15.60 -15.84
CA GLY A 497 -20.51 -14.89 -15.11
C GLY A 497 -20.71 -13.41 -15.49
N GLY A 498 -19.98 -12.91 -16.49
CA GLY A 498 -20.14 -11.56 -17.05
C GLY A 498 -19.62 -10.42 -16.16
N LYS A 499 -18.80 -10.72 -15.14
CA LYS A 499 -18.20 -9.75 -14.21
C LYS A 499 -19.23 -8.77 -13.62
N LYS A 500 -20.35 -9.35 -13.16
CA LYS A 500 -21.42 -8.65 -12.45
C LYS A 500 -21.06 -8.46 -10.98
N HIS A 501 -21.55 -7.40 -10.36
CA HIS A 501 -21.34 -7.15 -8.93
C HIS A 501 -22.67 -6.93 -8.22
N VAL A 502 -22.99 -7.80 -7.26
CA VAL A 502 -24.29 -7.83 -6.55
C VAL A 502 -24.66 -6.47 -5.94
N ARG A 503 -23.65 -5.71 -5.50
CA ARG A 503 -23.79 -4.39 -4.87
C ARG A 503 -23.68 -3.20 -5.85
N PHE A 504 -23.50 -3.42 -7.15
CA PHE A 504 -23.45 -2.34 -8.15
C PHE A 504 -24.65 -1.38 -8.09
N PRO A 505 -25.91 -1.83 -7.82
CA PRO A 505 -27.04 -0.94 -7.62
C PRO A 505 -26.91 0.07 -6.47
N GLU A 506 -26.02 -0.16 -5.49
CA GLU A 506 -25.78 0.80 -4.38
C GLU A 506 -24.97 2.02 -4.82
N VAL A 507 -24.17 1.90 -5.89
CA VAL A 507 -23.21 2.92 -6.32
C VAL A 507 -23.42 3.39 -7.75
N ASN A 508 -24.36 2.82 -8.51
CA ASN A 508 -24.59 3.12 -9.93
C ASN A 508 -24.88 4.61 -10.22
N THR A 509 -25.39 5.37 -9.24
CA THR A 509 -25.66 6.82 -9.34
C THR A 509 -24.45 7.72 -9.04
N VAL A 510 -23.30 7.18 -8.62
CA VAL A 510 -22.09 7.97 -8.34
C VAL A 510 -21.55 8.58 -9.63
N GLU A 511 -21.44 9.91 -9.67
CA GLU A 511 -20.87 10.65 -10.80
C GLU A 511 -19.34 10.60 -10.78
N LEU A 512 -18.74 10.07 -11.84
CA LEU A 512 -17.30 10.06 -12.04
C LEU A 512 -16.90 11.09 -13.11
N THR A 513 -15.70 11.65 -12.97
CA THR A 513 -15.05 12.47 -13.99
C THR A 513 -14.05 11.59 -14.74
N LEU A 514 -14.42 11.17 -15.95
CA LEU A 514 -13.71 10.17 -16.76
C LEU A 514 -12.90 10.81 -17.90
N LEU A 515 -11.75 10.23 -18.21
CA LEU A 515 -10.96 10.48 -19.41
C LEU A 515 -10.74 9.14 -20.14
N ASP A 516 -11.55 8.88 -21.16
CA ASP A 516 -11.51 7.64 -21.95
C ASP A 516 -10.29 7.55 -22.88
N ARG A 517 -9.97 6.34 -23.36
CA ARG A 517 -8.82 6.12 -24.25
C ARG A 517 -8.96 6.80 -25.61
N HIS A 518 -10.16 6.89 -26.17
CA HIS A 518 -10.37 7.47 -27.51
C HIS A 518 -10.09 8.98 -27.53
N THR A 519 -10.44 9.67 -26.44
CA THR A 519 -10.12 11.09 -26.25
C THR A 519 -8.61 11.31 -26.11
N GLN A 520 -7.90 10.44 -25.39
CA GLN A 520 -6.44 10.48 -25.28
C GLN A 520 -5.73 10.19 -26.61
N LEU A 521 -6.18 9.17 -27.37
CA LEU A 521 -5.68 8.85 -28.71
C LEU A 521 -5.90 9.97 -29.73
N ALA A 522 -6.91 10.84 -29.51
CA ALA A 522 -7.15 12.06 -30.28
C ALA A 522 -6.30 13.26 -29.82
N GLY A 523 -5.31 13.06 -28.94
CA GLY A 523 -4.45 14.11 -28.39
C GLY A 523 -5.14 15.06 -27.39
N LYS A 524 -6.32 14.68 -26.87
CA LYS A 524 -7.15 15.53 -25.99
C LYS A 524 -7.11 15.06 -24.54
N THR A 525 -7.28 16.00 -23.62
CA THR A 525 -7.44 15.76 -22.18
C THR A 525 -8.83 16.18 -21.67
N GLU A 526 -9.82 16.24 -22.55
CA GLU A 526 -11.20 16.62 -22.24
C GLU A 526 -11.87 15.55 -21.37
N VAL A 527 -12.33 15.92 -20.18
CA VAL A 527 -12.99 14.99 -19.25
C VAL A 527 -14.51 15.02 -19.40
N LYS A 528 -15.15 13.87 -19.22
CA LYS A 528 -16.62 13.69 -19.26
C LYS A 528 -17.12 13.36 -17.86
N LYS A 529 -18.21 14.00 -17.44
CA LYS A 529 -18.96 13.66 -16.22
C LYS A 529 -20.14 12.76 -16.58
N MET A 530 -20.27 11.63 -15.91
CA MET A 530 -21.39 10.69 -16.08
C MET A 530 -21.53 9.82 -14.83
N THR A 531 -22.70 9.22 -14.60
CA THR A 531 -22.84 8.21 -13.55
C THR A 531 -22.08 6.94 -13.94
N ILE A 532 -21.62 6.16 -12.97
CA ILE A 532 -20.95 4.88 -13.26
C ILE A 532 -21.92 3.85 -13.87
N GLY A 533 -23.23 3.95 -13.58
CA GLY A 533 -24.28 3.19 -14.26
C GLY A 533 -24.38 3.53 -15.75
N ASP A 534 -24.32 4.81 -16.11
CA ASP A 534 -24.25 5.24 -17.51
C ASP A 534 -22.94 4.75 -18.16
N ALA A 535 -21.81 4.85 -17.46
CA ALA A 535 -20.51 4.44 -17.99
C ALA A 535 -20.43 2.94 -18.28
N VAL A 536 -20.97 2.08 -17.42
CA VAL A 536 -21.02 0.62 -17.64
C VAL A 536 -22.05 0.23 -18.71
N SER A 537 -23.25 0.83 -18.68
CA SER A 537 -24.30 0.52 -19.67
C SER A 537 -23.96 0.97 -21.08
N ASN A 538 -23.22 2.09 -21.25
CA ASN A 538 -22.70 2.54 -22.54
C ASN A 538 -21.32 1.93 -22.89
N LYS A 539 -20.82 0.96 -22.12
CA LYS A 539 -19.52 0.29 -22.33
C LYS A 539 -18.32 1.23 -22.44
N VAL A 540 -18.35 2.34 -21.70
CA VAL A 540 -17.18 3.19 -21.43
C VAL A 540 -16.26 2.48 -20.43
N VAL A 541 -16.86 1.93 -19.36
CA VAL A 541 -16.23 0.97 -18.43
C VAL A 541 -16.75 -0.42 -18.78
N ASP A 542 -15.88 -1.43 -18.87
CA ASP A 542 -16.32 -2.73 -19.39
C ASP A 542 -17.42 -3.40 -18.54
N ASN A 543 -17.25 -3.52 -17.22
CA ASN A 543 -18.11 -4.38 -16.41
C ASN A 543 -18.51 -3.76 -15.06
N GLU A 544 -19.55 -4.33 -14.43
CA GLU A 544 -20.12 -3.84 -13.18
C GLU A 544 -19.14 -3.94 -12.01
N THR A 545 -18.31 -4.98 -11.96
CA THR A 545 -17.30 -5.14 -10.90
C THR A 545 -16.23 -4.06 -10.99
N LEU A 546 -15.69 -3.79 -12.18
CA LEU A 546 -14.75 -2.70 -12.40
C LEU A 546 -15.42 -1.35 -12.07
N GLY A 547 -16.65 -1.12 -12.52
CA GLY A 547 -17.43 0.07 -12.18
C GLY A 547 -17.69 0.23 -10.68
N TYR A 548 -17.96 -0.86 -9.96
CA TYR A 548 -18.16 -0.87 -8.51
C TYR A 548 -16.92 -0.34 -7.79
N PHE A 549 -15.75 -0.88 -8.12
CA PHE A 549 -14.50 -0.44 -7.50
C PHE A 549 -14.14 1.00 -7.85
N LEU A 550 -14.35 1.47 -9.09
CA LEU A 550 -14.15 2.88 -9.44
C LEU A 550 -15.02 3.83 -8.61
N ALA A 551 -16.28 3.46 -8.36
CA ALA A 551 -17.17 4.23 -7.50
C ALA A 551 -16.77 4.16 -6.01
N ARG A 552 -16.41 2.99 -5.47
CA ARG A 552 -15.87 2.87 -4.10
C ARG A 552 -14.55 3.65 -3.93
N ILE A 553 -13.67 3.66 -4.93
CA ILE A 553 -12.44 4.50 -4.93
C ILE A 553 -12.80 5.99 -4.85
N HIS A 554 -13.76 6.47 -5.66
CA HIS A 554 -14.24 7.85 -5.59
C HIS A 554 -14.76 8.21 -4.19
N LEU A 555 -15.64 7.37 -3.65
CA LEU A 555 -16.25 7.56 -2.32
C LEU A 555 -15.20 7.51 -1.21
N PHE A 556 -14.17 6.66 -1.31
CA PHE A 556 -13.04 6.63 -0.38
C PHE A 556 -12.23 7.94 -0.40
N LEU A 557 -11.85 8.41 -1.59
CA LEU A 557 -11.09 9.65 -1.76
C LEU A 557 -11.88 10.86 -1.21
N GLN A 558 -13.18 10.93 -1.48
CA GLN A 558 -14.08 11.92 -0.91
C GLN A 558 -14.14 11.84 0.63
N LYS A 559 -14.29 10.63 1.19
CA LYS A 559 -14.40 10.33 2.64
C LYS A 559 -13.15 10.69 3.44
N ILE A 560 -11.95 10.64 2.84
CA ILE A 560 -10.71 11.13 3.46
C ILE A 560 -10.45 12.63 3.22
N GLY A 561 -11.27 13.32 2.42
CA GLY A 561 -11.22 14.78 2.22
C GLY A 561 -10.46 15.24 0.99
N VAL A 562 -10.30 14.40 -0.03
CA VAL A 562 -9.74 14.83 -1.32
C VAL A 562 -10.71 15.81 -2.00
N ASP A 563 -10.18 16.92 -2.50
CA ASP A 563 -10.94 17.85 -3.35
C ASP A 563 -11.33 17.16 -4.67
N MET A 564 -12.60 16.80 -4.80
CA MET A 564 -13.13 16.04 -5.95
C MET A 564 -13.21 16.88 -7.24
N THR A 565 -12.92 18.20 -7.21
CA THR A 565 -12.68 18.98 -8.43
C THR A 565 -11.29 18.72 -9.03
N LYS A 566 -10.41 18.09 -8.25
CA LYS A 566 -9.02 17.74 -8.57
C LYS A 566 -8.83 16.21 -8.69
N VAL A 567 -9.89 15.47 -9.01
CA VAL A 567 -9.88 14.02 -9.24
C VAL A 567 -10.42 13.71 -10.63
N ARG A 568 -9.75 12.82 -11.36
CA ARG A 568 -10.28 12.19 -12.58
C ARG A 568 -9.91 10.72 -12.60
N PHE A 569 -10.65 9.92 -13.36
CA PHE A 569 -10.30 8.54 -13.68
C PHE A 569 -9.86 8.48 -15.14
N ARG A 570 -8.63 8.03 -15.39
CA ARG A 570 -8.01 7.97 -16.73
C ARG A 570 -7.90 6.53 -17.19
N GLN A 571 -8.51 6.20 -18.32
CA GLN A 571 -8.39 4.88 -18.92
C GLN A 571 -7.01 4.68 -19.55
N HIS A 572 -6.44 3.49 -19.44
CA HIS A 572 -5.19 3.14 -20.13
C HIS A 572 -5.41 3.02 -21.65
N MET A 573 -4.43 3.46 -22.42
CA MET A 573 -4.34 3.20 -23.86
C MET A 573 -3.81 1.77 -24.12
N GLU A 574 -4.03 1.25 -25.33
CA GLU A 574 -3.70 -0.16 -25.65
C GLU A 574 -2.21 -0.50 -25.56
N ASN A 575 -1.34 0.50 -25.72
CA ASN A 575 0.12 0.40 -25.53
C ASN A 575 0.55 0.57 -24.06
N GLU A 576 -0.28 1.16 -23.20
CA GLU A 576 -0.03 1.30 -21.76
C GLU A 576 -0.51 0.07 -20.97
N MET A 577 -1.57 -0.59 -21.45
CA MET A 577 -2.10 -1.80 -20.82
C MET A 577 -1.04 -2.90 -20.73
N ALA A 578 -0.96 -3.55 -19.57
CA ALA A 578 -0.30 -4.83 -19.48
C ALA A 578 -0.96 -5.83 -20.45
N HIS A 579 -0.15 -6.63 -21.15
CA HIS A 579 -0.56 -7.61 -22.18
C HIS A 579 -1.59 -8.71 -21.78
N TYR A 580 -2.15 -8.63 -20.57
CA TYR A 580 -3.21 -9.51 -20.03
C TYR A 580 -4.42 -8.73 -19.48
N ALA A 581 -4.34 -7.39 -19.41
CA ALA A 581 -5.39 -6.56 -18.88
C ALA A 581 -6.51 -6.37 -19.92
N ALA A 582 -7.76 -6.50 -19.50
CA ALA A 582 -8.93 -6.29 -20.36
C ALA A 582 -9.34 -4.81 -20.44
N ASP A 583 -9.36 -4.13 -19.29
CA ASP A 583 -9.55 -2.69 -19.13
C ASP A 583 -8.75 -2.23 -17.89
N CYS A 584 -8.38 -0.95 -17.81
CA CYS A 584 -7.62 -0.41 -16.69
C CYS A 584 -7.83 1.11 -16.56
N TRP A 585 -8.03 1.58 -15.33
CA TRP A 585 -8.36 2.97 -15.01
C TRP A 585 -7.57 3.49 -13.80
N ASP A 586 -6.84 4.59 -13.98
CA ASP A 586 -6.11 5.27 -12.91
C ASP A 586 -6.96 6.36 -12.26
N ALA A 587 -7.14 6.33 -10.94
CA ALA A 587 -7.61 7.49 -10.19
C ALA A 587 -6.44 8.49 -10.03
N GLU A 588 -6.45 9.55 -10.83
CA GLU A 588 -5.44 10.60 -10.83
C GLU A 588 -5.89 11.82 -10.02
N LEU A 589 -4.99 12.34 -9.17
CA LEU A 589 -5.19 13.56 -8.38
C LEU A 589 -4.34 14.70 -8.95
N LEU A 590 -4.92 15.90 -9.08
CA LEU A 590 -4.23 17.09 -9.60
C LEU A 590 -3.46 17.83 -8.50
N THR A 591 -2.14 17.75 -8.58
CA THR A 591 -1.18 18.30 -7.62
C THR A 591 -0.32 19.41 -8.23
N SER A 592 0.55 20.04 -7.43
CA SER A 592 1.70 20.87 -7.88
C SER A 592 2.65 20.16 -8.85
N SER A 593 2.52 18.83 -8.95
CA SER A 593 3.26 17.97 -9.85
C SER A 593 2.51 17.59 -11.13
N GLY A 594 1.28 18.08 -11.29
CA GLY A 594 0.32 17.66 -12.31
C GLY A 594 -0.61 16.56 -11.83
N TRP A 595 -1.30 15.94 -12.79
CA TRP A 595 -2.09 14.73 -12.55
C TRP A 595 -1.16 13.57 -12.16
N ILE A 596 -1.44 12.95 -11.02
CA ILE A 596 -0.66 11.83 -10.49
C ILE A 596 -1.61 10.68 -10.18
N GLU A 597 -1.41 9.55 -10.87
CA GLU A 597 -1.99 8.23 -10.54
C GLU A 597 -1.75 7.92 -9.05
N CYS A 598 -2.84 7.73 -8.31
CA CYS A 598 -2.83 7.47 -6.86
C CYS A 598 -3.51 6.15 -6.50
N VAL A 599 -4.40 5.65 -7.37
CA VAL A 599 -4.98 4.31 -7.30
C VAL A 599 -5.05 3.77 -8.73
N GLY A 600 -4.45 2.62 -9.02
CA GLY A 600 -4.71 1.86 -10.24
C GLY A 600 -5.91 0.93 -10.03
N CYS A 601 -6.74 0.73 -11.06
CA CYS A 601 -7.87 -0.19 -11.02
C CYS A 601 -7.88 -1.02 -12.31
N ALA A 602 -7.30 -2.23 -12.27
CA ALA A 602 -7.01 -3.05 -13.44
C ALA A 602 -7.83 -4.34 -13.48
N ASP A 603 -8.31 -4.74 -14.66
CA ASP A 603 -8.91 -6.06 -14.90
C ASP A 603 -7.82 -6.99 -15.44
N ARG A 604 -7.08 -7.69 -14.56
CA ARG A 604 -5.87 -8.48 -14.90
C ARG A 604 -6.18 -9.82 -15.59
N SER A 605 -7.45 -10.11 -15.86
CA SER A 605 -7.93 -11.43 -16.30
C SER A 605 -7.40 -12.54 -15.35
N ALA A 606 -7.16 -13.75 -15.86
CA ALA A 606 -6.68 -14.91 -15.10
C ALA A 606 -5.13 -15.08 -15.09
N TYR A 607 -4.36 -14.04 -15.46
CA TYR A 607 -2.93 -14.17 -15.81
C TYR A 607 -2.05 -14.69 -14.66
N ASP A 608 -2.07 -14.04 -13.49
CA ASP A 608 -1.17 -14.36 -12.39
C ASP A 608 -1.38 -15.79 -11.85
N LEU A 609 -2.64 -16.21 -11.68
CA LEU A 609 -2.98 -17.58 -11.29
C LEU A 609 -2.52 -18.58 -12.38
N SER A 610 -2.73 -18.26 -13.66
CA SER A 610 -2.32 -19.12 -14.78
C SER A 610 -0.81 -19.35 -14.86
N VAL A 611 0.01 -18.30 -14.68
CA VAL A 611 1.48 -18.44 -14.74
C VAL A 611 2.03 -19.20 -13.53
N HIS A 612 1.51 -18.94 -12.33
CA HIS A 612 1.93 -19.66 -11.12
C HIS A 612 1.48 -21.12 -11.12
N ALA A 613 0.25 -21.42 -11.55
CA ALA A 613 -0.23 -22.80 -11.71
C ALA A 613 0.63 -23.56 -12.74
N LYS A 614 0.90 -22.96 -13.91
CA LYS A 614 1.75 -23.56 -14.97
C LYS A 614 3.19 -23.80 -14.52
N LYS A 615 3.75 -22.95 -13.65
CA LYS A 615 5.10 -23.09 -13.09
C LYS A 615 5.20 -24.18 -12.02
N THR A 616 4.18 -24.28 -11.15
CA THR A 616 4.25 -25.06 -9.91
C THR A 616 3.52 -26.40 -9.97
N GLY A 617 2.56 -26.54 -10.88
CA GLY A 617 1.60 -27.65 -10.88
C GLY A 617 0.52 -27.53 -9.79
N ALA A 618 0.45 -26.41 -9.05
CA ALA A 618 -0.57 -26.20 -8.04
C ALA A 618 -1.93 -25.86 -8.68
N PRO A 619 -3.06 -26.44 -8.21
CA PRO A 619 -4.38 -26.12 -8.72
C PRO A 619 -4.87 -24.77 -8.20
N LEU A 620 -4.62 -23.69 -8.96
CA LEU A 620 -5.13 -22.34 -8.67
C LEU A 620 -6.43 -22.09 -9.44
N VAL A 621 -7.43 -22.95 -9.19
CA VAL A 621 -8.71 -23.02 -9.91
C VAL A 621 -9.88 -23.11 -8.93
N VAL A 622 -11.05 -22.61 -9.36
CA VAL A 622 -12.34 -22.80 -8.70
C VAL A 622 -12.99 -24.08 -9.22
N ARG A 623 -13.70 -24.81 -8.35
CA ARG A 623 -14.55 -25.95 -8.72
C ARG A 623 -15.98 -25.71 -8.25
N GLU A 624 -16.83 -25.28 -9.17
CA GLU A 624 -18.22 -24.94 -8.89
C GLU A 624 -19.14 -26.11 -9.29
N ARG A 625 -20.09 -26.47 -8.42
CA ARG A 625 -21.11 -27.47 -8.76
C ARG A 625 -22.12 -26.85 -9.72
N LEU A 626 -22.40 -27.55 -10.82
CA LEU A 626 -23.45 -27.17 -11.76
C LEU A 626 -24.83 -27.60 -11.24
N ASP A 627 -25.83 -26.72 -11.36
CA ASP A 627 -27.23 -27.02 -11.05
C ASP A 627 -27.80 -28.08 -12.02
N GLU A 628 -27.59 -27.88 -13.32
CA GLU A 628 -27.87 -28.84 -14.37
C GLU A 628 -26.55 -29.49 -14.85
N PRO A 629 -26.35 -30.81 -14.68
CA PRO A 629 -25.13 -31.48 -15.11
C PRO A 629 -24.97 -31.44 -16.64
N LEU A 630 -23.79 -31.01 -17.12
CA LEU A 630 -23.48 -30.99 -18.55
C LEU A 630 -23.33 -32.42 -19.07
N VAL A 631 -24.08 -32.73 -20.13
CA VAL A 631 -24.09 -34.05 -20.77
C VAL A 631 -23.39 -33.94 -22.12
N PHE A 632 -22.20 -34.53 -22.22
CA PHE A 632 -21.45 -34.65 -23.46
C PHE A 632 -21.63 -36.06 -24.03
N GLU A 633 -22.05 -36.17 -25.29
CA GLU A 633 -22.16 -37.44 -26.00
C GLU A 633 -21.12 -37.45 -27.12
N GLU A 634 -20.00 -38.14 -26.88
CA GLU A 634 -18.80 -38.04 -27.71
C GLU A 634 -18.11 -39.39 -27.94
N TRP A 635 -17.37 -39.50 -29.04
CA TRP A 635 -16.44 -40.60 -29.25
C TRP A 635 -15.17 -40.34 -28.43
N GLN A 636 -14.92 -41.19 -27.44
CA GLN A 636 -13.71 -41.15 -26.62
C GLN A 636 -12.70 -42.19 -27.09
N VAL A 637 -11.43 -41.79 -27.11
CA VAL A 637 -10.29 -42.64 -27.40
C VAL A 637 -9.69 -43.08 -26.07
N GLU A 638 -9.64 -44.40 -25.81
CA GLU A 638 -9.00 -44.99 -24.63
C GLU A 638 -7.80 -45.81 -25.07
N ILE A 639 -6.61 -45.45 -24.58
CA ILE A 639 -5.33 -46.02 -25.02
C ILE A 639 -4.76 -46.92 -23.92
N ASP A 640 -4.49 -48.19 -24.22
CA ASP A 640 -3.78 -49.09 -23.30
C ASP A 640 -2.29 -48.73 -23.27
N LYS A 641 -1.94 -47.75 -22.43
CA LYS A 641 -0.59 -47.21 -22.31
C LYS A 641 0.45 -48.29 -21.91
N LYS A 642 0.03 -49.45 -21.37
CA LYS A 642 0.93 -50.59 -21.06
C LYS A 642 1.35 -51.37 -22.30
N LYS A 643 0.51 -51.44 -23.35
CA LYS A 643 0.88 -52.06 -24.65
C LYS A 643 1.35 -51.05 -25.68
N PHE A 644 0.71 -49.87 -25.72
CA PHE A 644 0.95 -48.81 -26.70
C PHE A 644 2.38 -48.24 -26.59
N GLY A 645 2.87 -48.00 -25.37
CA GLY A 645 4.24 -47.53 -25.13
C GLY A 645 5.33 -48.49 -25.67
N PRO A 646 5.32 -49.78 -25.31
CA PRO A 646 6.24 -50.78 -25.86
C PRO A 646 6.18 -50.95 -27.39
N GLN A 647 5.00 -50.77 -28.00
CA GLN A 647 4.82 -50.87 -29.45
C GLN A 647 5.49 -49.71 -30.19
N PHE A 648 5.15 -48.46 -29.86
CA PHE A 648 5.58 -47.27 -30.60
C PHE A 648 6.85 -46.61 -30.05
N LYS A 649 7.30 -46.98 -28.84
CA LYS A 649 8.58 -46.59 -28.24
C LYS A 649 8.82 -45.08 -28.27
N LYS A 650 9.83 -44.62 -29.02
CA LYS A 650 10.19 -43.19 -29.17
C LYS A 650 9.09 -42.36 -29.82
N ASP A 651 8.30 -42.97 -30.71
CA ASP A 651 7.28 -42.30 -31.51
C ASP A 651 5.91 -42.32 -30.80
N GLY A 652 5.79 -43.06 -29.70
CA GLY A 652 4.54 -43.28 -28.98
C GLY A 652 3.84 -41.99 -28.56
N LYS A 653 4.55 -41.01 -28.02
CA LYS A 653 3.95 -39.71 -27.65
C LYS A 653 3.38 -38.94 -28.84
N THR A 654 3.98 -39.10 -30.02
CA THR A 654 3.53 -38.43 -31.25
C THR A 654 2.27 -39.09 -31.81
N VAL A 655 2.21 -40.43 -31.78
CA VAL A 655 1.02 -41.19 -32.19
C VAL A 655 -0.12 -41.02 -31.18
N GLU A 656 0.19 -40.97 -29.88
CA GLU A 656 -0.74 -40.66 -28.77
C GLU A 656 -1.38 -39.29 -28.96
N ALA A 657 -0.57 -38.23 -29.13
CA ALA A 657 -1.07 -36.87 -29.36
C ALA A 657 -1.87 -36.73 -30.68
N ALA A 658 -1.49 -37.46 -31.73
CA ALA A 658 -2.24 -37.48 -32.99
C ALA A 658 -3.61 -38.16 -32.84
N LEU A 659 -3.71 -39.24 -32.05
CA LEU A 659 -4.97 -39.91 -31.72
C LEU A 659 -5.88 -39.04 -30.85
N GLU A 660 -5.34 -38.46 -29.79
CA GLU A 660 -6.06 -37.56 -28.88
C GLU A 660 -6.54 -36.29 -29.63
N GLY A 661 -5.76 -35.78 -30.58
CA GLY A 661 -6.08 -34.62 -31.42
C GLY A 661 -7.12 -34.84 -32.53
N THR A 662 -7.67 -36.05 -32.71
CA THR A 662 -8.69 -36.31 -33.72
C THR A 662 -10.05 -35.66 -33.40
N THR A 663 -10.74 -35.16 -34.44
CA THR A 663 -12.10 -34.60 -34.32
C THR A 663 -13.16 -35.67 -34.11
N GLN A 664 -14.36 -35.32 -33.64
CA GLN A 664 -15.45 -36.29 -33.41
C GLN A 664 -15.84 -37.05 -34.69
N GLU A 665 -15.89 -36.39 -35.86
CA GLU A 665 -16.11 -37.06 -37.14
C GLU A 665 -14.99 -38.04 -37.52
N GLN A 666 -13.73 -37.69 -37.22
CA GLN A 666 -12.59 -38.58 -37.45
C GLN A 666 -12.68 -39.78 -36.51
N ARG A 667 -12.99 -39.57 -35.23
CA ARG A 667 -13.17 -40.64 -34.23
C ARG A 667 -14.30 -41.60 -34.59
N GLU A 668 -15.43 -41.11 -35.12
CA GLU A 668 -16.50 -41.98 -35.63
C GLU A 668 -16.00 -42.86 -36.81
N LYS A 669 -15.30 -42.26 -37.77
CA LYS A 669 -14.74 -42.97 -38.94
C LYS A 669 -13.68 -44.01 -38.51
N LEU A 670 -12.81 -43.64 -37.56
CA LEU A 670 -11.78 -44.51 -36.98
C LEU A 670 -12.39 -45.64 -36.12
N ALA A 671 -13.46 -45.37 -35.37
CA ALA A 671 -14.18 -46.40 -34.60
C ALA A 671 -14.82 -47.45 -35.52
N LYS A 672 -15.38 -47.03 -36.67
CA LYS A 672 -15.88 -47.94 -37.71
C LYS A 672 -14.75 -48.77 -38.31
N GLN A 673 -13.65 -48.15 -38.76
CA GLN A 673 -12.47 -48.89 -39.24
C GLN A 673 -11.95 -49.91 -38.22
N LEU A 674 -11.83 -49.53 -36.95
CA LEU A 674 -11.37 -50.40 -35.86
C LEU A 674 -12.32 -51.58 -35.61
N THR A 675 -13.61 -51.41 -35.86
CA THR A 675 -14.64 -52.44 -35.74
C THR A 675 -14.63 -53.39 -36.94
N ASP A 676 -14.59 -52.84 -38.16
CA ASP A 676 -14.70 -53.58 -39.42
C ASP A 676 -13.41 -54.32 -39.78
N ASN A 677 -12.25 -53.68 -39.57
CA ASN A 677 -10.92 -54.19 -39.96
C ASN A 677 -10.08 -54.69 -38.78
N GLY A 678 -10.43 -54.34 -37.54
CA GLY A 678 -9.61 -54.61 -36.34
C GLY A 678 -8.38 -53.70 -36.16
N GLU A 679 -8.14 -52.82 -37.12
CA GLU A 679 -7.06 -51.81 -37.18
C GLU A 679 -7.65 -50.48 -37.62
N LEU A 680 -7.14 -49.37 -37.09
CA LEU A 680 -7.33 -48.03 -37.65
C LEU A 680 -6.05 -47.54 -38.33
N GLU A 681 -6.19 -46.62 -39.29
CA GLU A 681 -5.07 -45.95 -39.95
C GLU A 681 -5.11 -44.46 -39.63
N LEU A 682 -4.00 -43.96 -39.06
CA LEU A 682 -3.88 -42.60 -38.54
C LEU A 682 -2.73 -41.88 -39.26
N GLU A 683 -2.97 -40.68 -39.78
CA GLU A 683 -1.90 -39.83 -40.30
C GLU A 683 -1.16 -39.14 -39.13
N VAL A 684 0.15 -39.32 -39.07
CA VAL A 684 1.02 -38.83 -37.98
C VAL A 684 2.23 -38.14 -38.58
N ALA A 685 2.22 -36.80 -38.58
CA ALA A 685 3.33 -35.99 -39.07
C ALA A 685 4.63 -36.31 -38.31
N GLY A 686 5.70 -36.63 -39.06
CA GLY A 686 7.02 -36.94 -38.51
C GLY A 686 7.25 -38.40 -38.08
N VAL A 687 6.28 -39.31 -38.25
CA VAL A 687 6.46 -40.74 -37.93
C VAL A 687 6.43 -41.60 -39.19
N GLY A 688 7.54 -42.29 -39.48
CA GLY A 688 7.64 -43.28 -40.55
C GLY A 688 7.30 -42.71 -41.94
N SER A 689 6.35 -43.34 -42.63
CA SER A 689 5.82 -42.93 -43.93
C SER A 689 4.66 -41.92 -43.85
N GLY A 690 4.40 -41.34 -42.67
CA GLY A 690 3.31 -40.38 -42.44
C GLY A 690 1.97 -41.01 -42.03
N THR A 691 1.81 -42.33 -42.19
CA THR A 691 0.61 -43.08 -41.76
C THR A 691 1.00 -44.23 -40.84
N VAL A 692 0.26 -44.41 -39.75
CA VAL A 692 0.51 -45.41 -38.70
C VAL A 692 -0.73 -46.28 -38.51
N LYS A 693 -0.55 -47.60 -38.58
CA LYS A 693 -1.58 -48.59 -38.22
C LYS A 693 -1.62 -48.80 -36.71
N VAL A 694 -2.82 -48.79 -36.12
CA VAL A 694 -3.04 -49.02 -34.69
C VAL A 694 -4.13 -50.07 -34.50
N SER A 695 -3.80 -51.17 -33.82
CA SER A 695 -4.73 -52.29 -33.58
C SER A 695 -5.68 -52.01 -32.42
N LYS A 696 -6.88 -52.60 -32.48
CA LYS A 696 -7.89 -52.64 -31.40
C LYS A 696 -7.37 -53.15 -30.05
N ASP A 697 -6.27 -53.92 -30.05
CA ASP A 697 -5.65 -54.42 -28.83
C ASP A 697 -4.86 -53.34 -28.06
N LEU A 698 -4.62 -52.18 -28.70
CA LEU A 698 -3.84 -51.04 -28.19
C LEU A 698 -4.72 -49.82 -27.89
N VAL A 699 -5.81 -49.65 -28.63
CA VAL A 699 -6.72 -48.49 -28.57
C VAL A 699 -8.16 -48.95 -28.69
N LYS A 700 -9.05 -48.36 -27.88
CA LYS A 700 -10.50 -48.51 -27.95
C LYS A 700 -11.10 -47.15 -28.33
N ILE A 701 -12.05 -47.11 -29.25
CA ILE A 701 -12.81 -45.88 -29.56
C ILE A 701 -14.30 -46.17 -29.36
N GLU A 702 -14.94 -45.50 -28.42
CA GLU A 702 -16.33 -45.75 -28.03
C GLU A 702 -17.11 -44.45 -27.89
N PHE A 703 -18.36 -44.47 -28.34
CA PHE A 703 -19.32 -43.41 -28.05
C PHE A 703 -19.73 -43.49 -26.57
N ARG A 704 -19.44 -42.45 -25.80
CA ARG A 704 -19.66 -42.40 -24.35
C ARG A 704 -20.40 -41.12 -23.96
N LYS A 705 -21.32 -41.29 -23.00
CA LYS A 705 -22.06 -40.20 -22.35
C LYS A 705 -21.29 -39.77 -21.10
N ARG A 706 -20.54 -38.65 -21.18
CA ARG A 706 -19.83 -38.03 -20.06
C ARG A 706 -20.76 -37.04 -19.37
N VAL A 707 -20.90 -37.14 -18.05
CA VAL A 707 -21.76 -36.25 -17.26
C VAL A 707 -20.90 -35.47 -16.27
N GLU A 708 -20.82 -34.16 -16.46
CA GLU A 708 -20.05 -33.25 -15.62
C GLU A 708 -20.98 -32.49 -14.68
N ASN A 709 -20.83 -32.76 -13.38
CA ASN A 709 -21.61 -32.13 -12.31
C ASN A 709 -20.88 -30.92 -11.72
N THR A 710 -19.73 -30.54 -12.30
CA THR A 710 -18.80 -29.55 -11.75
C THR A 710 -18.04 -28.89 -12.88
N ARG A 711 -18.01 -27.56 -12.88
CA ARG A 711 -17.21 -26.72 -13.78
C ARG A 711 -15.92 -26.33 -13.07
N GLU A 712 -14.79 -26.46 -13.74
CA GLU A 712 -13.48 -26.01 -13.25
C GLU A 712 -13.02 -24.82 -14.08
N PHE A 713 -12.66 -23.70 -13.43
CA PHE A 713 -12.19 -22.50 -14.11
C PHE A 713 -11.08 -21.78 -13.32
N THR A 714 -10.25 -21.01 -14.01
CA THR A 714 -9.34 -20.05 -13.36
C THR A 714 -10.06 -18.71 -13.28
N PRO A 715 -10.25 -18.10 -12.09
CA PRO A 715 -10.99 -16.86 -11.98
C PRO A 715 -10.22 -15.69 -12.58
N ASN A 716 -10.96 -14.70 -13.09
CA ASN A 716 -10.41 -13.39 -13.44
C ASN A 716 -10.23 -12.55 -12.17
N VAL A 717 -9.33 -11.57 -12.20
CA VAL A 717 -9.04 -10.69 -11.06
C VAL A 717 -9.26 -9.22 -11.44
N ILE A 718 -10.02 -8.50 -10.61
CA ILE A 718 -10.03 -7.03 -10.60
C ILE A 718 -9.13 -6.56 -9.46
N GLU A 719 -8.13 -5.74 -9.77
CA GLU A 719 -7.13 -5.22 -8.83
C GLU A 719 -7.24 -3.70 -8.64
N PRO A 720 -7.86 -3.25 -7.54
CA PRO A 720 -7.66 -1.92 -6.97
C PRO A 720 -6.34 -1.82 -6.15
N SER A 721 -5.33 -1.14 -6.68
CA SER A 721 -4.01 -0.92 -6.04
C SER A 721 -3.81 0.55 -5.62
N PHE A 722 -3.69 0.80 -4.32
CA PHE A 722 -3.68 2.15 -3.72
C PHE A 722 -2.28 2.57 -3.26
N GLY A 723 -1.73 3.62 -3.89
CA GLY A 723 -0.47 4.24 -3.50
C GLY A 723 -0.62 5.17 -2.30
N ILE A 724 -0.73 4.63 -1.07
CA ILE A 724 -1.03 5.40 0.16
C ILE A 724 -0.10 6.61 0.35
N GLY A 725 1.19 6.49 0.01
CA GLY A 725 2.15 7.61 0.07
C GLY A 725 1.82 8.78 -0.87
N ARG A 726 1.30 8.49 -2.07
CA ARG A 726 0.82 9.50 -3.03
C ARG A 726 -0.49 10.11 -2.58
N ILE A 727 -1.47 9.27 -2.20
CA ILE A 727 -2.78 9.71 -1.67
C ILE A 727 -2.59 10.68 -0.49
N LEU A 728 -1.71 10.36 0.46
CA LEU A 728 -1.39 11.21 1.61
C LEU A 728 -0.82 12.58 1.19
N TYR A 729 0.10 12.62 0.22
CA TYR A 729 0.70 13.88 -0.23
C TYR A 729 -0.30 14.74 -1.03
N SER A 730 -1.04 14.14 -1.96
CA SER A 730 -2.07 14.82 -2.73
C SER A 730 -3.19 15.36 -1.83
N LEU A 731 -3.65 14.58 -0.84
CA LEU A 731 -4.60 15.04 0.17
C LEU A 731 -4.09 16.29 0.91
N ILE A 732 -2.82 16.29 1.33
CA ILE A 732 -2.18 17.45 2.00
C ILE A 732 -2.21 18.70 1.11
N GLU A 733 -1.88 18.58 -0.19
CA GLU A 733 -1.97 19.72 -1.10
C GLU A 733 -3.42 20.19 -1.30
N HIS A 734 -4.38 19.27 -1.43
CA HIS A 734 -5.79 19.59 -1.66
C HIS A 734 -6.43 20.31 -0.46
N VAL A 735 -6.09 19.93 0.79
CA VAL A 735 -6.66 20.55 2.00
C VAL A 735 -5.88 21.77 2.51
N TYR A 736 -4.73 22.11 1.94
CA TYR A 736 -3.90 23.22 2.38
C TYR A 736 -4.45 24.58 1.91
N TRP A 737 -4.42 25.58 2.79
CA TRP A 737 -4.66 26.99 2.46
C TRP A 737 -3.99 27.93 3.48
N ASN A 738 -3.95 29.22 3.16
CA ASN A 738 -3.42 30.26 4.05
C ASN A 738 -4.55 31.15 4.57
N ARG A 739 -4.64 31.31 5.89
CA ARG A 739 -5.57 32.27 6.51
C ARG A 739 -4.99 33.69 6.38
N ALA A 740 -5.76 34.57 5.75
CA ALA A 740 -5.43 35.98 5.61
C ALA A 740 -5.42 36.70 6.97
N THR A 741 -4.64 37.77 7.08
CA THR A 741 -4.71 38.77 8.15
C THR A 741 -5.61 39.92 7.71
N GLU A 742 -6.40 40.47 8.62
CA GLU A 742 -7.46 41.45 8.33
C GLU A 742 -6.91 42.75 7.72
N ASP A 743 -5.70 43.18 8.14
CA ASP A 743 -5.03 44.38 7.62
C ASP A 743 -4.33 44.18 6.26
N GLY A 744 -4.24 42.95 5.75
CA GLY A 744 -3.45 42.60 4.54
C GLY A 744 -1.92 42.78 4.66
N ALA A 745 -1.43 43.39 5.73
CA ALA A 745 -0.04 43.72 5.97
C ALA A 745 0.61 42.79 7.03
N GLY A 746 1.03 41.60 6.61
CA GLY A 746 1.78 40.68 7.47
C GLY A 746 2.46 39.54 6.73
N ASP A 747 3.79 39.46 6.83
CA ASP A 747 4.61 38.46 6.12
C ASP A 747 4.50 37.01 6.65
N GLU A 748 3.78 36.77 7.76
CA GLU A 748 3.49 35.41 8.26
C GLU A 748 2.10 34.91 7.80
N ALA A 749 2.02 34.39 6.56
CA ALA A 749 0.86 33.64 6.10
C ALA A 749 0.62 32.41 6.99
N ARG A 750 -0.56 32.34 7.64
CA ARG A 750 -0.89 31.27 8.58
C ARG A 750 -1.47 30.08 7.82
N GLY A 751 -0.60 29.11 7.51
CA GLY A 751 -0.99 27.84 6.89
C GLY A 751 -2.00 27.04 7.74
N VAL A 752 -2.95 26.41 7.06
CA VAL A 752 -3.99 25.54 7.64
C VAL A 752 -4.09 24.28 6.81
N LEU A 753 -4.20 23.11 7.45
CA LEU A 753 -4.49 21.83 6.80
C LEU A 753 -5.91 21.37 7.16
N SER A 754 -6.86 21.51 6.22
CA SER A 754 -8.28 21.22 6.48
C SER A 754 -8.66 19.74 6.38
N PHE A 755 -7.92 18.86 7.05
CA PHE A 755 -8.27 17.43 7.14
C PHE A 755 -9.67 17.25 7.76
N PRO A 756 -10.51 16.34 7.24
CA PRO A 756 -11.71 15.89 7.95
C PRO A 756 -11.38 15.32 9.34
N PRO A 757 -12.24 15.48 10.36
CA PRO A 757 -11.96 15.00 11.71
C PRO A 757 -11.70 13.49 11.78
N THR A 758 -12.33 12.70 10.90
CA THR A 758 -12.10 11.26 10.73
C THR A 758 -10.62 10.92 10.49
N VAL A 759 -9.93 11.64 9.59
CA VAL A 759 -8.53 11.37 9.23
C VAL A 759 -7.49 12.25 9.92
N ALA A 760 -7.87 13.40 10.51
CA ALA A 760 -6.91 14.36 11.07
C ALA A 760 -5.94 13.75 12.11
N PRO A 761 -4.63 14.10 12.12
CA PRO A 761 -3.59 13.43 12.91
C PRO A 761 -3.82 13.48 14.43
N THR A 762 -4.26 14.65 14.90
CA THR A 762 -4.74 14.90 16.26
C THR A 762 -6.15 15.42 16.13
N LYS A 763 -7.08 14.95 16.96
CA LYS A 763 -8.50 15.32 16.88
C LYS A 763 -8.79 16.61 17.64
N VAL A 764 -8.17 16.77 18.82
CA VAL A 764 -8.45 17.89 19.74
C VAL A 764 -7.17 18.54 20.26
N LEU A 765 -7.06 19.86 20.14
CA LEU A 765 -6.15 20.68 20.93
C LEU A 765 -6.82 21.03 22.28
N ILE A 766 -6.11 20.88 23.39
CA ILE A 766 -6.51 21.41 24.70
C ILE A 766 -5.58 22.59 25.02
N VAL A 767 -6.16 23.79 25.19
CA VAL A 767 -5.40 25.04 25.34
C VAL A 767 -5.90 25.84 26.56
N PRO A 768 -5.16 25.88 27.68
CA PRO A 768 -5.49 26.79 28.78
C PRO A 768 -5.18 28.24 28.37
N LEU A 769 -6.06 29.18 28.69
CA LEU A 769 -5.98 30.57 28.23
C LEU A 769 -4.62 31.22 28.55
N SER A 770 -4.11 30.96 29.76
CA SER A 770 -2.80 31.41 30.24
C SER A 770 -2.08 30.31 31.05
N ALA A 771 -0.92 30.62 31.61
CA ALA A 771 -0.16 29.71 32.48
C ALA A 771 -0.72 29.60 33.93
N ASN A 772 -1.94 30.08 34.19
CA ASN A 772 -2.56 30.00 35.51
C ASN A 772 -2.71 28.54 35.98
N LYS A 773 -2.25 28.26 37.21
CA LYS A 773 -2.31 26.93 37.84
C LYS A 773 -3.76 26.43 38.02
N GLN A 774 -4.73 27.33 38.18
CA GLN A 774 -6.15 26.97 38.32
C GLN A 774 -6.72 26.21 37.11
N PHE A 775 -6.12 26.32 35.91
CA PHE A 775 -6.56 25.60 34.72
C PHE A 775 -6.06 24.14 34.66
N GLN A 776 -5.02 23.78 35.42
CA GLN A 776 -4.36 22.46 35.30
C GLN A 776 -5.25 21.26 35.71
N PRO A 777 -6.13 21.35 36.72
CA PRO A 777 -7.09 20.28 37.03
C PRO A 777 -8.03 19.99 35.85
N PHE A 778 -8.60 21.04 35.23
CA PHE A 778 -9.49 20.92 34.07
C PHE A 778 -8.76 20.34 32.85
N VAL A 779 -7.55 20.83 32.54
CA VAL A 779 -6.69 20.28 31.46
C VAL A 779 -6.46 18.78 31.66
N SER A 780 -6.17 18.37 32.90
CA SER A 780 -5.90 16.98 33.26
C SER A 780 -7.16 16.10 33.15
N LYS A 781 -8.30 16.58 33.68
CA LYS A 781 -9.61 15.90 33.65
C LYS A 781 -10.09 15.66 32.21
N ILE A 782 -10.05 16.70 31.37
CA ILE A 782 -10.48 16.63 29.96
C ILE A 782 -9.53 15.74 29.15
N SER A 783 -8.21 15.84 29.37
CA SER A 783 -7.23 14.94 28.76
C SER A 783 -7.39 13.47 29.17
N GLN A 784 -7.86 13.19 30.39
CA GLN A 784 -8.21 11.84 30.84
C GLN A 784 -9.50 11.33 30.19
N LYS A 785 -10.57 12.15 30.15
CA LYS A 785 -11.84 11.77 29.49
C LYS A 785 -11.63 11.48 28.00
N LEU A 786 -10.98 12.37 27.24
CA LEU A 786 -10.75 12.17 25.81
C LEU A 786 -9.93 10.89 25.52
N ARG A 787 -8.91 10.60 26.33
CA ARG A 787 -8.16 9.32 26.23
C ARG A 787 -9.01 8.09 26.57
N LYS A 788 -9.93 8.17 27.54
CA LYS A 788 -10.88 7.08 27.84
C LYS A 788 -11.79 6.75 26.65
N TYR A 789 -12.09 7.73 25.81
CA TYR A 789 -12.86 7.56 24.57
C TYR A 789 -11.98 7.27 23.32
N GLY A 790 -10.68 7.05 23.47
CA GLY A 790 -9.75 6.82 22.35
C GLY A 790 -9.48 8.05 21.48
N ILE A 791 -9.91 9.24 21.88
CA ILE A 791 -9.80 10.46 21.07
C ILE A 791 -8.39 11.04 21.21
N SER A 792 -7.61 11.01 20.11
CA SER A 792 -6.27 11.61 20.04
C SER A 792 -6.33 13.12 20.33
N ALA A 793 -5.73 13.54 21.44
CA ALA A 793 -5.75 14.91 21.92
C ALA A 793 -4.37 15.39 22.39
N ARG A 794 -4.04 16.66 22.11
CA ARG A 794 -2.76 17.30 22.45
C ARG A 794 -2.99 18.50 23.36
N VAL A 795 -2.20 18.63 24.42
CA VAL A 795 -2.15 19.85 25.24
C VAL A 795 -1.09 20.81 24.69
N ASP A 796 -1.42 22.10 24.53
CA ASP A 796 -0.42 23.18 24.37
C ASP A 796 -0.55 24.18 25.52
N SER A 797 0.21 23.95 26.58
CA SER A 797 0.38 24.85 27.73
C SER A 797 1.63 25.74 27.62
N SER A 798 2.21 25.90 26.43
CA SER A 798 3.40 26.74 26.24
C SER A 798 3.11 28.23 26.48
N SER A 799 4.16 28.99 26.78
CA SER A 799 4.13 30.44 27.03
C SER A 799 3.75 31.32 25.82
N ALA A 800 3.33 30.72 24.70
CA ALA A 800 2.87 31.45 23.54
C ALA A 800 1.42 31.94 23.71
N THR A 801 1.08 33.05 23.05
CA THR A 801 -0.31 33.56 23.01
C THR A 801 -1.28 32.50 22.47
N ILE A 802 -2.53 32.51 22.92
CA ILE A 802 -3.54 31.52 22.51
C ILE A 802 -3.69 31.45 20.98
N GLY A 803 -3.69 32.60 20.28
CA GLY A 803 -3.70 32.65 18.82
C GLY A 803 -2.48 32.01 18.14
N LYS A 804 -1.28 32.10 18.75
CA LYS A 804 -0.07 31.43 18.23
C LYS A 804 -0.08 29.92 18.54
N ARG A 805 -0.71 29.50 19.65
CA ARG A 805 -0.97 28.08 19.95
C ARG A 805 -2.01 27.48 19.00
N TYR A 806 -3.08 28.20 18.67
CA TYR A 806 -4.00 27.79 17.60
C TYR A 806 -3.30 27.69 16.24
N SER A 807 -2.60 28.74 15.79
CA SER A 807 -1.94 28.74 14.48
C SER A 807 -0.99 27.54 14.28
N ARG A 808 -0.23 27.14 15.30
CA ARG A 808 0.65 25.96 15.25
C ARG A 808 -0.10 24.64 15.05
N ASN A 809 -1.33 24.53 15.54
CA ASN A 809 -2.15 23.32 15.48
C ASN A 809 -3.08 23.31 14.27
N ASP A 810 -3.50 24.49 13.78
CA ASP A 810 -4.12 24.67 12.47
C ASP A 810 -3.14 24.22 11.34
N GLU A 811 -1.85 24.54 11.46
CA GLU A 811 -0.75 24.01 10.60
C GLU A 811 -0.53 22.48 10.73
N LEU A 812 -0.91 21.88 11.86
CA LEU A 812 -0.92 20.41 12.05
C LEU A 812 -2.25 19.79 11.59
N GLY A 813 -3.20 20.60 11.14
CA GLY A 813 -4.54 20.21 10.74
C GLY A 813 -5.42 19.66 11.86
N THR A 814 -5.13 20.00 13.12
CA THR A 814 -5.99 19.63 14.27
C THR A 814 -7.34 20.34 14.14
N PRO A 815 -8.48 19.63 13.98
CA PRO A 815 -9.75 20.22 13.55
C PRO A 815 -10.47 20.95 14.69
N LEU A 816 -10.29 20.50 15.94
CA LEU A 816 -11.05 21.00 17.09
C LEU A 816 -10.11 21.51 18.19
N GLY A 817 -10.54 22.54 18.92
CA GLY A 817 -9.79 23.11 20.04
C GLY A 817 -10.67 23.41 21.25
N ILE A 818 -10.32 22.89 22.42
CA ILE A 818 -10.94 23.20 23.71
C ILE A 818 -10.15 24.32 24.39
N THR A 819 -10.77 25.48 24.61
CA THR A 819 -10.25 26.51 25.51
C THR A 819 -10.70 26.23 26.95
N ILE A 820 -9.76 26.39 27.89
CA ILE A 820 -10.05 26.41 29.33
C ILE A 820 -9.66 27.80 29.86
N ASP A 821 -10.60 28.52 30.46
CA ASP A 821 -10.43 29.92 30.83
C ASP A 821 -10.95 30.24 32.25
N PHE A 822 -10.95 31.52 32.62
CA PHE A 822 -11.39 31.98 33.94
C PHE A 822 -12.87 31.69 34.19
N GLN A 823 -13.71 31.73 33.16
CA GLN A 823 -15.11 31.34 33.25
C GLN A 823 -15.24 29.82 33.50
N THR A 824 -14.40 28.97 32.87
CA THR A 824 -14.35 27.52 33.18
C THR A 824 -14.09 27.23 34.66
N VAL A 825 -13.30 28.08 35.34
CA VAL A 825 -13.03 27.92 36.78
C VAL A 825 -14.25 28.31 37.65
N GLN A 826 -15.19 29.09 37.11
CA GLN A 826 -16.41 29.53 37.80
C GLN A 826 -17.61 28.60 37.53
N ASP A 827 -17.87 28.25 36.26
CA ASP A 827 -19.08 27.54 35.83
C ASP A 827 -18.84 26.12 35.29
N SER A 828 -17.58 25.67 35.20
CA SER A 828 -17.16 24.38 34.61
C SER A 828 -17.53 24.17 33.13
N THR A 829 -17.96 25.21 32.41
CA THR A 829 -18.18 25.17 30.96
C THR A 829 -16.87 25.37 30.20
N ILE A 830 -16.80 24.87 28.98
CA ILE A 830 -15.61 24.96 28.11
C ILE A 830 -15.99 25.40 26.70
N THR A 831 -15.13 26.20 26.07
CA THR A 831 -15.33 26.67 24.69
C THR A 831 -14.69 25.69 23.71
N LEU A 832 -15.48 25.19 22.75
CA LEU A 832 -15.04 24.40 21.61
C LEU A 832 -14.90 25.29 20.36
N ARG A 833 -13.74 25.26 19.72
CA ARG A 833 -13.39 25.96 18.47
C ARG A 833 -13.25 24.97 17.31
N ASP A 834 -13.74 25.36 16.14
CA ASP A 834 -13.36 24.77 14.85
C ASP A 834 -12.14 25.46 14.23
N ARG A 835 -11.23 24.66 13.65
CA ARG A 835 -10.06 25.09 12.88
C ARG A 835 -10.40 25.98 11.69
N ASP A 836 -11.41 25.61 10.89
CA ASP A 836 -11.57 26.18 9.55
C ASP A 836 -12.32 27.51 9.54
N SER A 837 -13.48 27.56 10.20
CA SER A 837 -14.28 28.78 10.39
C SER A 837 -13.78 29.65 11.54
N THR A 838 -12.94 29.12 12.44
CA THR A 838 -12.50 29.75 13.71
C THR A 838 -13.62 30.09 14.71
N LYS A 839 -14.88 29.77 14.37
CA LYS A 839 -16.04 29.94 15.25
C LYS A 839 -15.91 29.10 16.51
N GLN A 840 -16.61 29.54 17.54
CA GLN A 840 -16.56 28.98 18.88
C GLN A 840 -17.98 28.80 19.44
N VAL A 841 -18.19 27.69 20.15
CA VAL A 841 -19.40 27.39 20.92
C VAL A 841 -19.03 27.03 22.35
N ARG A 842 -19.92 27.24 23.31
CA ARG A 842 -19.66 26.97 24.73
C ARG A 842 -20.81 26.20 25.38
N ALA A 843 -20.47 25.13 26.08
CA ALA A 843 -21.39 24.30 26.87
C ALA A 843 -20.61 23.61 28.00
N ASP A 844 -21.29 22.75 28.77
CA ASP A 844 -20.65 21.92 29.79
C ASP A 844 -19.65 20.91 29.19
N GLU A 845 -18.79 20.38 30.06
CA GLU A 845 -17.72 19.45 29.67
C GLU A 845 -18.21 18.18 28.96
N ASP A 846 -19.35 17.62 29.34
CA ASP A 846 -19.84 16.35 28.79
C ASP A 846 -20.61 16.54 27.48
N THR A 847 -21.39 17.62 27.34
CA THR A 847 -21.99 18.04 26.07
C THR A 847 -20.91 18.32 25.02
N ILE A 848 -19.83 19.04 25.38
CA ILE A 848 -18.72 19.30 24.45
C ILE A 848 -17.98 18.01 24.07
N ILE A 849 -17.79 17.07 24.98
CA ILE A 849 -17.17 15.77 24.66
C ILE A 849 -18.07 14.92 23.74
N ALA A 850 -19.39 14.93 23.93
CA ALA A 850 -20.34 14.27 23.04
C ALA A 850 -20.34 14.90 21.63
N ALA A 851 -20.27 16.23 21.53
CA ALA A 851 -20.11 16.93 20.25
C ALA A 851 -18.81 16.50 19.54
N ILE A 852 -17.67 16.50 20.24
CA ILE A 852 -16.38 16.03 19.72
C ILE A 852 -16.46 14.58 19.23
N GLN A 853 -17.10 13.68 19.97
CA GLN A 853 -17.32 12.29 19.54
C GLN A 853 -18.05 12.24 18.20
N SER A 854 -19.18 12.95 18.07
CA SER A 854 -19.99 12.96 16.85
C SER A 854 -19.26 13.51 15.62
N LEU A 855 -18.37 14.50 15.82
CA LEU A 855 -17.52 15.05 14.77
C LEU A 855 -16.40 14.06 14.37
N VAL A 856 -15.75 13.42 15.34
CA VAL A 856 -14.63 12.48 15.10
C VAL A 856 -15.09 11.16 14.46
N THR A 857 -16.31 10.69 14.74
CA THR A 857 -16.91 9.54 14.05
C THR A 857 -17.49 9.89 12.67
N GLY A 858 -17.65 11.18 12.34
CA GLY A 858 -18.32 11.64 11.13
C GLY A 858 -19.86 11.53 11.18
N ALA A 859 -20.45 11.37 12.38
CA ALA A 859 -21.89 11.33 12.58
C ALA A 859 -22.56 12.72 12.57
N LYS A 860 -21.78 13.80 12.73
CA LYS A 860 -22.18 15.20 12.51
C LYS A 860 -21.06 15.99 11.84
N GLU A 861 -21.43 17.08 11.19
CA GLU A 861 -20.52 18.15 10.76
C GLU A 861 -20.49 19.30 11.78
N TRP A 862 -19.51 20.19 11.64
CA TRP A 862 -19.41 21.38 12.49
C TRP A 862 -20.65 22.29 12.42
N LYS A 863 -21.31 22.36 11.24
CA LYS A 863 -22.54 23.15 11.04
C LYS A 863 -23.68 22.73 11.98
N ASP A 864 -23.76 21.44 12.30
CA ASP A 864 -24.83 20.87 13.12
C ASP A 864 -24.57 21.19 14.59
N VAL A 865 -23.32 20.96 15.05
CA VAL A 865 -22.86 21.32 16.40
C VAL A 865 -22.95 22.83 16.64
N ALA A 866 -22.66 23.66 15.64
CA ALA A 866 -22.76 25.12 15.71
C ALA A 866 -24.21 25.65 15.64
N ALA A 867 -25.18 24.81 15.28
CA ALA A 867 -26.61 25.14 15.35
C ALA A 867 -27.26 24.63 16.65
N GLU A 868 -26.71 23.59 17.27
CA GLU A 868 -27.20 23.00 18.52
C GLU A 868 -26.68 23.70 19.78
N LEU A 869 -25.47 24.28 19.75
CA LEU A 869 -24.78 24.80 20.94
C LEU A 869 -24.67 26.34 20.95
N PRO A 870 -24.70 27.00 22.13
CA PRO A 870 -24.53 28.45 22.24
C PRO A 870 -23.24 28.94 21.60
N THR A 871 -23.34 29.92 20.69
CA THR A 871 -22.18 30.59 20.10
C THR A 871 -21.46 31.43 21.17
N PHE A 872 -20.12 31.41 21.14
CA PHE A 872 -19.27 32.10 22.10
C PHE A 872 -18.54 33.27 21.44
N GLU A 873 -18.91 34.49 21.81
CA GLU A 873 -18.33 35.73 21.25
C GLU A 873 -17.26 36.36 22.16
N SER A 874 -17.48 36.36 23.49
CA SER A 874 -16.53 36.88 24.48
C SER A 874 -16.76 36.26 25.87
N GLN A 875 -15.88 36.56 26.82
CA GLN A 875 -16.02 36.12 28.23
C GLN A 875 -16.81 37.16 29.02
N GLU A 876 -17.80 36.73 29.78
CA GLU A 876 -18.64 37.60 30.64
C GLU A 876 -17.92 38.05 31.93
N VAL A 877 -16.64 37.70 32.09
CA VAL A 877 -15.85 37.92 33.31
C VAL A 877 -14.94 39.14 33.16
N ASP A 878 -15.27 40.22 33.87
CA ASP A 878 -14.40 41.38 34.03
C ASP A 878 -13.13 40.97 34.81
N VAL A 879 -12.01 40.80 34.09
CA VAL A 879 -10.73 40.37 34.69
C VAL A 879 -10.13 41.54 35.47
N THR A 880 -10.48 41.62 36.76
CA THR A 880 -9.89 42.55 37.72
C THR A 880 -8.43 42.19 38.00
N VAL A 881 -7.54 42.64 37.11
CA VAL A 881 -6.09 42.49 37.25
C VAL A 881 -5.61 43.16 38.54
N ARG A 882 -4.97 42.38 39.40
CA ARG A 882 -4.23 42.79 40.60
C ARG A 882 -2.90 42.05 40.64
#